data_AF-A0A0Q9KUL8-F1
#
_entry.id   AF-A0A0Q9KUL8-F1
#
_cell.length_a   1.000
_cell.length_b   1.000
_cell.length_c   1.000
_cell.angle_alpha   90.00
_cell.angle_beta   90.00
_cell.angle_gamma   90.00
#
_symmetry.space_group_name_H-M   'P 1'
#
loop_
_entity.id
_entity.type
_entity.pdbx_description
1 polymer ?
#
loop_
_entity_poly.entity_id
_entity_poly.type
_entity_poly.pdbx_seq_one_letter_code
_entity_poly.pdbx_strand_id
1 'polypeptide(L)'
;MPELVGLIEDRPVVVVFDADLATNPSVWKAGQALQEALELEGATSVNFARVPGDGKAGLDDLLGDRPPQGRAKLLRRLAHRATKLPKAPPAGASIPGSDDIARPPIDVTQDRLFLLERTVDSMISRWDGWRLFNHGDVISELDSNGKTLAVDRGHLLGLLAETARFFRPTRSGPAAAWPDANVLAAVTARAGQFTPLDRVSRVPFVRHDGTICQAPGYDEPSRTFLLKGDGLADVTVPAHPSHAEVCDALTLLQVEWLGDMPLAEAADRANVLALVLTPIIRGLVPLAPLAVVDGLQMGVGKNLLADCVAILIMGENAHPLPYPSDDDELRKVITSTFGTGAELFVFDEAHSIGGRSLARALTATTYTDRILGVSQMANYPNTVTWVALGNQVQVHGDLARRVYRISLRPTDPDPDRRHASQFRHPDLRAWTRANRGELVGATLTLVRAWFAAGQPTAPNGVSFGSFEAWDRIIGGILHVAGVEGFLGNTREWRAEADFESGYWEEHLHDVWCAFGEETFTVAEVVENMKSGLIEQMPPHMADCTGRGFPRELGQTYARVKDRWYGNLRLRRHGTPGKGGAQGKVNRWKLDQRRDPAPATGDASAAPAAAGGAAPPSPAHQHVNLDVEGSGGSEGSEPSLLPDESGGLIRRGGSPSGAAQLGGTGTTRHLPSDPSDPLREIDLDSTEDARTRAAGVPRVMRAMSLHGIRLDLPLVLRRLEDSARRRTNLRQRLTHDFGFPAHTASGHIASHPWSSTEGRRHLQGLVADTGWPSGVDGHPAIDRASLDAVTSRSESEDAKDLAAIITELQTPSTFLQDVAVHAQTQRVHPTYRADTVTGRWTSTRPNVFAAGRRTAALLADRDVLLAESDHVMIGVDLAGIDARCVAGLSGDRAYADLVTGIDPHGAMAQAFFGTTDQRSAAKAITHGINYGRGAQSIAEQTGKSLAEIEALLRGYRVAYPDLAQWQGNLRTAAVGGRLATGTGRYVVVDPAAAYTTAPARVAQAAALDVAVTGLLRLEQAGLLQNLRLFLHDEVVLSVPRVEAPDLLAQVAALMSFRWRSPSGLVIPITAEPHEHAGRRWSELYTVAGDSDS
;
A
#
# COMPACT_ATOMS: atom_id res chain seq x y z
N MET A 1 62.12 9.52 -26.39
CA MET A 1 63.42 9.29 -25.71
C MET A 1 64.49 9.07 -26.78
N PRO A 2 65.30 10.08 -27.14
CA PRO A 2 66.31 9.96 -28.21
C PRO A 2 67.42 8.94 -27.90
N GLU A 3 67.71 8.72 -26.61
CA GLU A 3 68.77 7.81 -26.16
C GLU A 3 68.46 6.32 -26.38
N LEU A 4 67.18 5.96 -26.53
CA LEU A 4 66.75 4.57 -26.77
C LEU A 4 66.91 4.15 -28.24
N VAL A 5 66.76 5.09 -29.19
CA VAL A 5 66.85 4.82 -30.63
C VAL A 5 68.23 4.27 -31.00
N GLY A 6 69.30 4.90 -30.52
CA GLY A 6 70.68 4.43 -30.76
C GLY A 6 71.04 3.10 -30.08
N LEU A 7 70.21 2.58 -29.16
CA LEU A 7 70.39 1.26 -28.55
C LEU A 7 69.75 0.13 -29.38
N ILE A 8 68.83 0.49 -30.27
CA ILE A 8 67.94 -0.43 -31.00
C ILE A 8 68.29 -0.49 -32.50
N GLU A 9 68.74 0.62 -33.08
CA GLU A 9 69.11 0.74 -34.50
C GLU A 9 70.11 -0.35 -34.93
N ASP A 10 69.79 -1.04 -36.02
CA ASP A 10 70.55 -2.14 -36.62
C ASP A 10 70.75 -3.38 -35.73
N ARG A 11 69.97 -3.55 -34.65
CA ARG A 11 70.13 -4.67 -33.70
C ARG A 11 68.87 -5.53 -33.54
N PRO A 12 69.04 -6.84 -33.25
CA PRO A 12 67.91 -7.69 -32.88
C PRO A 12 67.46 -7.35 -31.44
N VAL A 13 66.17 -7.13 -31.27
CA VAL A 13 65.55 -6.78 -29.99
C VAL A 13 64.73 -7.97 -29.48
N VAL A 14 64.91 -8.28 -28.19
CA VAL A 14 64.03 -9.20 -27.47
C VAL A 14 63.24 -8.43 -26.43
N VAL A 15 61.92 -8.42 -26.60
CA VAL A 15 60.98 -7.85 -25.64
C VAL A 15 60.54 -8.96 -24.69
N VAL A 16 60.77 -8.76 -23.39
CA VAL A 16 60.35 -9.72 -22.36
C VAL A 16 59.10 -9.18 -21.69
N PHE A 17 57.97 -9.86 -21.89
CA PHE A 17 56.73 -9.52 -21.21
C PHE A 17 56.53 -10.35 -19.95
N ASP A 18 55.72 -9.80 -19.06
CA ASP A 18 55.19 -10.50 -17.90
C ASP A 18 54.45 -11.76 -18.32
N ALA A 19 54.26 -12.64 -17.34
CA ALA A 19 53.74 -13.96 -17.57
C ALA A 19 52.31 -14.00 -18.15
N ASP A 20 51.56 -12.91 -18.27
CA ASP A 20 50.17 -12.92 -18.75
C ASP A 20 49.96 -12.59 -20.25
N LEU A 21 51.04 -12.39 -21.03
CA LEU A 21 50.99 -12.05 -22.48
C LEU A 21 50.06 -12.96 -23.30
N ALA A 22 50.03 -14.27 -23.01
CA ALA A 22 49.24 -15.25 -23.78
C ALA A 22 47.75 -15.28 -23.38
N THR A 23 47.38 -14.61 -22.29
CA THR A 23 46.05 -14.67 -21.67
C THR A 23 45.37 -13.30 -21.58
N ASN A 24 46.13 -12.20 -21.77
CA ASN A 24 45.65 -10.83 -21.62
C ASN A 24 45.64 -10.10 -22.98
N PRO A 25 44.45 -9.85 -23.58
CA PRO A 25 44.33 -9.18 -24.88
C PRO A 25 44.93 -7.77 -24.92
N SER A 26 44.96 -7.05 -23.80
CA SER A 26 45.52 -5.70 -23.74
C SER A 26 47.04 -5.72 -23.74
N VAL A 27 47.66 -6.69 -23.05
CA VAL A 27 49.13 -6.90 -23.07
C VAL A 27 49.55 -7.41 -24.44
N TRP A 28 48.75 -8.26 -25.08
CA TRP A 28 48.98 -8.67 -26.47
C TRP A 28 48.91 -7.50 -27.46
N LYS A 29 47.88 -6.64 -27.36
CA LYS A 29 47.76 -5.43 -28.19
C LYS A 29 48.90 -4.44 -27.95
N ALA A 30 49.32 -4.26 -26.69
CA ALA A 30 50.49 -3.45 -26.36
C ALA A 30 51.78 -4.03 -26.95
N GLY A 31 51.93 -5.36 -26.92
CA GLY A 31 53.04 -6.07 -27.59
C GLY A 31 53.06 -5.87 -29.09
N GLN A 32 51.90 -5.90 -29.75
CA GLN A 32 51.78 -5.60 -31.17
C GLN A 32 52.19 -4.16 -31.49
N ALA A 33 51.64 -3.17 -30.78
CA ALA A 33 51.95 -1.76 -31.00
C ALA A 33 53.44 -1.45 -30.72
N LEU A 34 54.02 -2.10 -29.70
CA LEU A 34 55.45 -1.96 -29.39
C LEU A 34 56.33 -2.61 -30.47
N GLN A 35 55.91 -3.73 -31.05
CA GLN A 35 56.61 -4.35 -32.18
C GLN A 35 56.74 -3.38 -33.36
N GLU A 36 55.60 -2.82 -33.77
CA GLU A 36 55.51 -1.88 -34.90
C GLU A 36 56.36 -0.64 -34.65
N ALA A 37 56.34 -0.11 -33.42
CA ALA A 37 57.18 1.03 -33.04
C ALA A 37 58.68 0.72 -33.08
N LEU A 38 59.11 -0.44 -32.58
CA LEU A 38 60.53 -0.82 -32.56
C LEU A 38 61.09 -1.12 -33.96
N GLU A 39 60.28 -1.71 -34.84
CA GLU A 39 60.65 -1.95 -36.24
C GLU A 39 60.77 -0.63 -37.02
N LEU A 40 59.87 0.33 -36.78
CA LEU A 40 59.92 1.66 -37.39
C LEU A 40 61.19 2.44 -37.01
N GLU A 41 61.70 2.23 -35.79
CA GLU A 41 62.90 2.87 -35.23
C GLU A 41 64.21 2.11 -35.56
N GLY A 42 64.18 1.14 -36.49
CA GLY A 42 65.39 0.52 -37.06
C GLY A 42 65.84 -0.81 -36.43
N ALA A 43 65.00 -1.50 -35.64
CA ALA A 43 65.31 -2.85 -35.15
C ALA A 43 65.36 -3.88 -36.31
N THR A 44 66.41 -4.71 -36.37
CA THR A 44 66.54 -5.74 -37.44
C THR A 44 65.62 -6.94 -37.25
N SER A 45 65.21 -7.21 -36.00
CA SER A 45 64.14 -8.16 -35.68
C SER A 45 63.60 -7.91 -34.28
N VAL A 46 62.30 -8.14 -34.07
CA VAL A 46 61.67 -8.04 -32.76
C VAL A 46 61.07 -9.39 -32.39
N ASN A 47 61.61 -10.01 -31.34
CA ASN A 47 61.11 -11.28 -30.80
C ASN A 47 60.65 -11.11 -29.34
N PHE A 48 59.75 -11.97 -28.91
CA PHE A 48 59.10 -11.92 -27.61
C PHE A 48 59.48 -13.13 -26.78
N ALA A 49 59.95 -12.90 -25.56
CA ALA A 49 60.15 -13.93 -24.56
C ALA A 49 59.16 -13.74 -23.41
N ARG A 50 58.75 -14.85 -22.79
CA ARG A 50 57.82 -14.86 -21.65
C ARG A 50 58.58 -15.26 -20.38
N VAL A 51 58.32 -14.54 -19.30
CA VAL A 51 58.76 -14.93 -17.95
C VAL A 51 58.00 -16.21 -17.55
N PRO A 52 58.69 -17.29 -17.09
CA PRO A 52 58.02 -18.47 -16.58
C PRO A 52 57.24 -18.13 -15.29
N GLY A 53 55.93 -18.37 -15.30
CA GLY A 53 55.01 -18.08 -14.20
C GLY A 53 53.58 -17.91 -14.73
N ASP A 54 52.66 -17.56 -13.83
CA ASP A 54 51.26 -17.23 -14.12
C ASP A 54 50.90 -15.89 -13.44
N GLY A 55 49.99 -15.10 -14.02
CA GLY A 55 49.57 -13.81 -13.44
C GLY A 55 50.56 -12.66 -13.67
N LYS A 56 50.76 -11.79 -12.66
CA LYS A 56 51.58 -10.56 -12.74
C LYS A 56 53.09 -10.77 -12.55
N ALA A 57 53.57 -12.01 -12.64
CA ALA A 57 54.99 -12.30 -12.43
C ALA A 57 55.84 -11.62 -13.51
N GLY A 58 56.65 -10.64 -13.09
CA GLY A 58 57.47 -9.81 -13.94
C GLY A 58 58.91 -10.29 -14.07
N LEU A 59 59.66 -9.67 -14.98
CA LEU A 59 61.08 -9.97 -15.15
C LEU A 59 61.90 -9.53 -13.92
N ASP A 60 61.48 -8.46 -13.26
CA ASP A 60 62.04 -7.94 -12.02
C ASP A 60 61.86 -8.92 -10.86
N ASP A 61 60.69 -9.55 -10.72
CA ASP A 61 60.46 -10.62 -9.74
C ASP A 61 61.44 -11.80 -9.97
N LEU A 62 61.55 -12.24 -11.23
CA LEU A 62 62.37 -13.39 -11.60
C LEU A 62 63.89 -13.13 -11.41
N LEU A 63 64.32 -11.88 -11.60
CA LEU A 63 65.72 -11.49 -11.41
C LEU A 63 66.03 -11.13 -9.96
N GLY A 64 65.05 -10.60 -9.22
CA GLY A 64 65.15 -10.23 -7.79
C GLY A 64 65.57 -11.42 -6.94
N ASP A 65 64.96 -12.59 -7.18
CA ASP A 65 65.20 -13.83 -6.44
C ASP A 65 66.54 -14.53 -6.72
N ARG A 66 67.44 -13.92 -7.52
CA ARG A 66 68.69 -14.57 -7.96
C ARG A 66 69.94 -13.74 -7.69
N PRO A 67 71.07 -14.39 -7.34
CA PRO A 67 72.35 -13.72 -7.16
C PRO A 67 72.86 -13.14 -8.49
N PRO A 68 73.62 -12.01 -8.48
CA PRO A 68 74.00 -11.26 -9.68
C PRO A 68 74.68 -12.11 -10.77
N GLN A 69 75.52 -13.06 -10.37
CA GLN A 69 76.27 -13.95 -11.27
C GLN A 69 75.35 -14.89 -12.08
N GLY A 70 74.14 -15.18 -11.59
CA GLY A 70 73.16 -16.05 -12.26
C GLY A 70 72.19 -15.32 -13.20
N ARG A 71 72.03 -13.99 -13.05
CA ARG A 71 71.05 -13.18 -13.80
C ARG A 71 71.37 -13.11 -15.29
N ALA A 72 72.62 -12.89 -15.65
CA ALA A 72 73.06 -12.82 -17.06
C ALA A 72 72.84 -14.15 -17.81
N LYS A 73 73.05 -15.29 -17.14
CA LYS A 73 72.83 -16.62 -17.72
C LYS A 73 71.34 -16.90 -17.96
N LEU A 74 70.47 -16.39 -17.09
CA LEU A 74 69.02 -16.51 -17.22
C LEU A 74 68.48 -15.63 -18.36
N LEU A 75 68.91 -14.36 -18.43
CA LEU A 75 68.53 -13.45 -19.51
C LEU A 75 68.92 -14.00 -20.89
N ARG A 76 70.13 -14.57 -21.02
CA ARG A 76 70.55 -15.26 -22.26
C ARG A 76 69.66 -16.45 -22.61
N ARG A 77 69.21 -17.23 -21.62
CA ARG A 77 68.29 -18.36 -21.84
C ARG A 77 66.89 -17.92 -22.25
N LEU A 78 66.39 -16.82 -21.68
CA LEU A 78 65.10 -16.23 -22.07
C LEU A 78 65.17 -15.67 -23.49
N ALA A 79 66.23 -14.93 -23.81
CA ALA A 79 66.48 -14.41 -25.15
C ALA A 79 66.57 -15.53 -26.20
N HIS A 80 67.20 -16.65 -25.88
CA HIS A 80 67.31 -17.80 -26.79
C HIS A 80 65.98 -18.55 -27.00
N ARG A 81 65.00 -18.35 -26.11
CA ARG A 81 63.63 -18.90 -26.23
C ARG A 81 62.64 -17.90 -26.82
N ALA A 82 63.09 -16.70 -27.17
CA ALA A 82 62.22 -15.69 -27.76
C ALA A 82 61.70 -16.15 -29.12
N THR A 83 60.42 -15.94 -29.38
CA THR A 83 59.76 -16.26 -30.65
C THR A 83 59.05 -15.04 -31.20
N LYS A 84 58.49 -15.13 -32.41
CA LYS A 84 57.56 -14.09 -32.90
C LYS A 84 56.35 -13.94 -31.97
N LEU A 85 55.67 -12.80 -32.02
CA LEU A 85 54.50 -12.52 -31.19
C LEU A 85 53.48 -13.67 -31.33
N PRO A 86 53.03 -14.29 -30.22
CA PRO A 86 52.10 -15.41 -30.28
C PRO A 86 50.76 -14.99 -30.88
N LYS A 87 49.98 -15.95 -31.40
CA LYS A 87 48.64 -15.67 -31.96
C LYS A 87 47.74 -15.05 -30.89
N ALA A 88 46.88 -14.12 -31.29
CA ALA A 88 45.97 -13.42 -30.40
C ALA A 88 45.16 -14.39 -29.51
N PRO A 89 45.00 -14.09 -28.21
CA PRO A 89 44.14 -14.90 -27.35
C PRO A 89 42.70 -14.92 -27.89
N PRO A 90 41.96 -16.04 -27.75
CA PRO A 90 40.61 -16.16 -28.29
C PRO A 90 39.70 -15.09 -27.71
N ALA A 91 38.86 -14.49 -28.56
CA ALA A 91 37.96 -13.41 -28.18
C ALA A 91 36.90 -13.89 -27.17
N GLY A 92 37.23 -13.81 -25.88
CA GLY A 92 36.26 -13.82 -24.79
C GLY A 92 35.58 -12.45 -24.76
N ALA A 93 34.24 -12.45 -24.67
CA ALA A 93 33.42 -11.24 -24.63
C ALA A 93 34.00 -10.21 -23.65
N SER A 94 34.47 -9.08 -24.18
CA SER A 94 34.96 -7.96 -23.39
C SER A 94 33.78 -7.27 -22.71
N ILE A 95 33.84 -7.15 -21.39
CA ILE A 95 33.06 -6.15 -20.66
C ILE A 95 33.80 -4.80 -20.84
N PRO A 96 33.15 -3.72 -21.31
CA PRO A 96 33.80 -2.42 -21.48
C PRO A 96 34.31 -1.87 -20.14
N GLY A 97 35.48 -1.25 -20.17
CA GLY A 97 36.09 -0.62 -19.01
C GLY A 97 35.65 0.82 -18.82
N SER A 98 35.56 1.23 -17.55
CA SER A 98 35.97 2.55 -17.07
C SER A 98 36.10 2.48 -15.55
N ASP A 99 37.28 2.82 -15.05
CA ASP A 99 37.59 3.30 -13.70
C ASP A 99 36.80 2.69 -12.55
N ASP A 100 37.31 1.61 -11.95
CA ASP A 100 36.79 1.25 -10.64
C ASP A 100 37.73 0.36 -9.80
N ILE A 101 37.81 0.69 -8.51
CA ILE A 101 38.57 0.01 -7.47
C ILE A 101 38.39 -1.52 -7.60
N ALA A 102 39.51 -2.27 -7.55
CA ALA A 102 39.61 -3.69 -7.88
C ALA A 102 38.49 -4.56 -7.26
N ARG A 103 37.47 -4.91 -8.05
CA ARG A 103 36.41 -5.86 -7.66
C ARG A 103 37.00 -7.24 -7.33
N PRO A 104 36.93 -7.72 -6.07
CA PRO A 104 37.50 -9.01 -5.68
C PRO A 104 36.80 -10.17 -6.41
N PRO A 105 37.53 -11.22 -6.82
CA PRO A 105 36.93 -12.41 -7.40
C PRO A 105 36.30 -13.28 -6.30
N ILE A 106 35.07 -13.72 -6.50
CA ILE A 106 34.32 -14.59 -5.56
C ILE A 106 33.85 -15.85 -6.29
N ASP A 107 34.28 -17.02 -5.80
CA ASP A 107 33.90 -18.32 -6.35
C ASP A 107 32.53 -18.77 -5.80
N VAL A 108 31.53 -18.87 -6.68
CA VAL A 108 30.15 -19.23 -6.31
C VAL A 108 29.96 -20.72 -6.00
N THR A 109 30.99 -21.54 -6.17
CA THR A 109 30.96 -22.98 -5.85
C THR A 109 31.50 -23.32 -4.47
N GLN A 110 32.05 -22.34 -3.76
CA GLN A 110 32.48 -22.50 -2.39
C GLN A 110 31.31 -22.75 -1.44
N ASP A 111 31.64 -23.09 -0.20
CA ASP A 111 30.65 -23.25 0.86
C ASP A 111 29.71 -22.05 0.94
N ARG A 112 28.41 -22.31 1.12
CA ARG A 112 27.37 -21.26 1.07
C ARG A 112 27.54 -20.21 2.16
N LEU A 113 28.00 -20.60 3.36
CA LEU A 113 28.24 -19.66 4.45
C LEU A 113 29.43 -18.76 4.10
N PHE A 114 30.52 -19.35 3.61
CA PHE A 114 31.70 -18.59 3.18
C PHE A 114 31.38 -17.63 2.03
N LEU A 115 30.61 -18.08 1.04
CA LEU A 115 30.15 -17.25 -0.08
C LEU A 115 29.30 -16.07 0.41
N LEU A 116 28.37 -16.33 1.35
CA LEU A 116 27.53 -15.30 1.96
C LEU A 116 28.38 -14.26 2.71
N GLU A 117 29.25 -14.70 3.62
CA GLU A 117 30.12 -13.83 4.43
C GLU A 117 31.04 -12.98 3.54
N ARG A 118 31.73 -13.61 2.58
CA ARG A 118 32.59 -12.88 1.63
C ARG A 118 31.85 -11.85 0.79
N THR A 119 30.60 -12.17 0.41
CA THR A 119 29.77 -11.24 -0.36
C THR A 119 29.40 -10.03 0.49
N VAL A 120 28.93 -10.26 1.72
CA VAL A 120 28.54 -9.18 2.64
C VAL A 120 29.75 -8.34 3.06
N ASP A 121 30.87 -8.95 3.42
CA ASP A 121 32.12 -8.24 3.75
C ASP A 121 32.59 -7.34 2.61
N SER A 122 32.49 -7.82 1.37
CA SER A 122 32.86 -7.03 0.19
C SER A 122 31.91 -5.84 -0.02
N MET A 123 30.62 -6.01 0.26
CA MET A 123 29.65 -4.92 0.22
C MET A 123 29.92 -3.90 1.33
N ILE A 124 30.16 -4.37 2.56
CA ILE A 124 30.45 -3.50 3.71
C ILE A 124 31.71 -2.68 3.44
N SER A 125 32.81 -3.36 3.07
CA SER A 125 34.09 -2.71 2.81
C SER A 125 34.03 -1.67 1.69
N ARG A 126 33.11 -1.81 0.73
CA ARG A 126 33.02 -0.92 -0.42
C ARG A 126 32.02 0.21 -0.23
N TRP A 127 30.88 -0.06 0.41
CA TRP A 127 29.71 0.82 0.36
C TRP A 127 29.16 1.27 1.72
N ASP A 128 29.47 0.56 2.80
CA ASP A 128 28.85 0.85 4.10
C ASP A 128 29.25 2.23 4.65
N GLY A 129 28.31 2.89 5.31
CA GLY A 129 28.53 4.19 5.96
C GLY A 129 28.53 5.41 5.02
N TRP A 130 28.43 5.21 3.70
CA TRP A 130 28.33 6.33 2.75
C TRP A 130 27.33 6.11 1.59
N ARG A 131 27.11 4.86 1.18
CA ARG A 131 26.13 4.50 0.12
C ARG A 131 25.10 3.50 0.62
N LEU A 132 25.53 2.44 1.30
CA LEU A 132 24.63 1.43 1.86
C LEU A 132 24.53 1.60 3.38
N PHE A 133 23.31 1.43 3.90
CA PHE A 133 23.00 1.54 5.31
C PHE A 133 21.95 0.51 5.72
N ASN A 134 21.88 0.24 7.02
CA ASN A 134 20.71 -0.38 7.64
C ASN A 134 19.66 0.70 7.92
N HIS A 135 18.64 0.80 7.07
CA HIS A 135 17.52 1.71 7.28
C HIS A 135 16.25 0.89 7.53
N GLY A 136 15.90 0.75 8.81
CA GLY A 136 14.70 0.05 9.25
C GLY A 136 14.70 -1.46 9.04
N ASP A 137 15.82 -2.12 9.38
CA ASP A 137 16.09 -3.56 9.20
C ASP A 137 16.13 -4.01 7.73
N VAL A 138 16.38 -3.06 6.83
CA VAL A 138 16.50 -3.28 5.40
C VAL A 138 17.78 -2.62 4.90
N ILE A 139 18.57 -3.34 4.10
CA ILE A 139 19.70 -2.76 3.38
C ILE A 139 19.12 -1.72 2.42
N SER A 140 19.47 -0.47 2.62
CA SER A 140 19.00 0.64 1.80
C SER A 140 20.17 1.40 1.21
N GLU A 141 20.04 1.76 -0.05
CA GLU A 141 20.98 2.65 -0.73
C GLU A 141 20.54 4.09 -0.55
N LEU A 142 21.48 4.97 -0.18
CA LEU A 142 21.31 6.40 -0.16
C LEU A 142 21.70 6.97 -1.54
N ASP A 143 20.73 7.56 -2.25
CA ASP A 143 21.01 8.21 -3.53
C ASP A 143 21.65 9.60 -3.34
N SER A 144 22.13 10.19 -4.44
CA SER A 144 22.76 11.52 -4.43
C SER A 144 21.80 12.65 -4.05
N ASN A 145 20.49 12.40 -4.03
CA ASN A 145 19.47 13.35 -3.61
C ASN A 145 19.04 13.10 -2.15
N GLY A 146 19.66 12.18 -1.43
CA GLY A 146 19.33 11.88 -0.04
C GLY A 146 18.03 11.10 0.15
N LYS A 147 17.54 10.44 -0.90
CA LYS A 147 16.47 9.44 -0.77
C LYS A 147 17.08 8.09 -0.44
N THR A 148 16.43 7.37 0.45
CA THR A 148 16.76 5.96 0.71
C THR A 148 15.94 5.07 -0.22
N LEU A 149 16.58 4.05 -0.79
CA LEU A 149 15.93 3.04 -1.61
C LEU A 149 16.25 1.67 -1.04
N ALA A 150 15.23 0.95 -0.59
CA ALA A 150 15.36 -0.44 -0.17
C ALA A 150 15.94 -1.28 -1.32
N VAL A 151 17.00 -2.05 -1.03
CA VAL A 151 17.67 -2.88 -2.02
C VAL A 151 16.84 -4.13 -2.28
N ASP A 152 16.12 -4.15 -3.40
CA ASP A 152 15.42 -5.33 -3.88
C ASP A 152 16.36 -6.32 -4.60
N ARG A 153 15.85 -7.45 -5.09
CA ARG A 153 16.67 -8.47 -5.76
C ARG A 153 17.34 -7.93 -7.04
N GLY A 154 16.61 -7.17 -7.86
CA GLY A 154 17.14 -6.66 -9.12
C GLY A 154 18.24 -5.63 -8.84
N HIS A 155 17.98 -4.75 -7.87
CA HIS A 155 18.92 -3.75 -7.43
C HIS A 155 20.18 -4.35 -6.80
N LEU A 156 20.01 -5.38 -5.95
CA LEU A 156 21.12 -6.11 -5.34
C LEU A 156 22.07 -6.68 -6.40
N LEU A 157 21.57 -7.24 -7.50
CA LEU A 157 22.42 -7.77 -8.56
C LEU A 157 23.28 -6.68 -9.22
N GLY A 158 22.74 -5.47 -9.37
CA GLY A 158 23.50 -4.29 -9.83
C GLY A 158 24.62 -3.93 -8.85
N LEU A 159 24.28 -3.78 -7.57
CA LEU A 159 25.26 -3.50 -6.50
C LEU A 159 26.33 -4.58 -6.42
N LEU A 160 25.96 -5.86 -6.53
CA LEU A 160 26.90 -6.98 -6.51
C LEU A 160 27.82 -6.97 -7.75
N ALA A 161 27.32 -6.62 -8.93
CA ALA A 161 28.16 -6.41 -10.12
C ALA A 161 29.23 -5.35 -9.87
N GLU A 162 28.91 -4.25 -9.20
CA GLU A 162 29.86 -3.19 -8.86
C GLU A 162 30.78 -3.59 -7.69
N THR A 163 30.33 -4.51 -6.83
CA THR A 163 31.05 -4.95 -5.63
C THR A 163 32.15 -5.95 -5.96
N ALA A 164 31.83 -7.04 -6.67
CA ALA A 164 32.71 -8.19 -6.82
C ALA A 164 32.53 -8.89 -8.17
N ARG A 165 33.52 -9.69 -8.57
CA ARG A 165 33.46 -10.52 -9.78
C ARG A 165 33.11 -11.95 -9.39
N PHE A 166 31.85 -12.31 -9.56
CA PHE A 166 31.36 -13.65 -9.26
C PHE A 166 31.66 -14.63 -10.42
N PHE A 167 32.22 -15.79 -10.09
CA PHE A 167 32.60 -16.79 -11.09
C PHE A 167 32.42 -18.22 -10.58
N ARG A 168 32.31 -19.17 -11.51
CA ARG A 168 32.37 -20.61 -11.27
C ARG A 168 33.62 -21.19 -11.94
N PRO A 169 34.46 -21.96 -11.24
CA PRO A 169 35.56 -22.69 -11.85
C PRO A 169 35.03 -23.72 -12.86
N THR A 170 35.59 -23.74 -14.07
CA THR A 170 35.32 -24.78 -15.06
C THR A 170 36.62 -25.33 -15.63
N ARG A 171 36.56 -26.50 -16.29
CA ARG A 171 37.71 -27.10 -16.97
C ARG A 171 38.32 -26.21 -18.06
N SER A 172 37.54 -25.27 -18.59
CA SER A 172 37.93 -24.29 -19.61
C SER A 172 38.31 -22.91 -19.04
N GLY A 173 38.40 -22.77 -17.71
CA GLY A 173 38.67 -21.51 -17.01
C GLY A 173 37.48 -21.00 -16.17
N PRO A 174 37.64 -19.93 -15.39
CA PRO A 174 36.55 -19.35 -14.61
C PRO A 174 35.48 -18.77 -15.55
N ALA A 175 34.24 -19.21 -15.38
CA ALA A 175 33.09 -18.68 -16.11
C ALA A 175 32.31 -17.71 -15.20
N ALA A 176 31.86 -16.57 -15.73
CA ALA A 176 31.01 -15.65 -14.99
C ALA A 176 29.75 -16.39 -14.50
N ALA A 177 29.44 -16.24 -13.22
CA ALA A 177 28.31 -16.92 -12.59
C ALA A 177 27.81 -16.08 -11.42
N TRP A 178 26.51 -16.13 -11.15
CA TRP A 178 25.91 -15.40 -10.03
C TRP A 178 25.68 -16.31 -8.82
N PRO A 179 25.71 -15.77 -7.59
CA PRO A 179 25.23 -16.49 -6.41
C PRO A 179 23.78 -16.97 -6.62
N ASP A 180 23.45 -18.12 -6.03
CA ASP A 180 22.10 -18.66 -6.18
C ASP A 180 21.05 -17.84 -5.41
N ALA A 181 19.78 -18.08 -5.75
CA ALA A 181 18.62 -17.39 -5.20
C ALA A 181 18.58 -17.32 -3.67
N ASN A 182 19.04 -18.36 -2.97
CA ASN A 182 19.01 -18.44 -1.52
C ASN A 182 20.13 -17.61 -0.90
N VAL A 183 21.32 -17.60 -1.52
CA VAL A 183 22.43 -16.75 -1.08
C VAL A 183 22.05 -15.27 -1.21
N LEU A 184 21.44 -14.87 -2.33
CA LEU A 184 20.96 -13.50 -2.51
C LEU A 184 19.92 -13.11 -1.46
N ALA A 185 18.96 -13.99 -1.15
CA ALA A 185 17.98 -13.75 -0.10
C ALA A 185 18.61 -13.69 1.31
N ALA A 186 19.67 -14.48 1.55
CA ALA A 186 20.41 -14.46 2.79
C ALA A 186 21.24 -13.17 2.94
N VAL A 187 21.80 -12.62 1.86
CA VAL A 187 22.50 -11.32 1.85
C VAL A 187 21.55 -10.21 2.28
N THR A 188 20.35 -10.11 1.70
CA THR A 188 19.37 -9.07 2.07
C THR A 188 18.90 -9.17 3.52
N ALA A 189 18.98 -10.36 4.13
CA ALA A 189 18.64 -10.58 5.53
C ALA A 189 19.75 -10.14 6.51
N ARG A 190 20.92 -9.69 6.03
CA ARG A 190 22.05 -9.21 6.86
C ARG A 190 22.06 -7.69 7.06
N ALA A 191 20.92 -7.03 6.92
CA ALA A 191 20.80 -5.58 7.14
C ALA A 191 21.46 -5.11 8.45
N GLY A 192 21.29 -5.86 9.54
CA GLY A 192 21.88 -5.54 10.85
C GLY A 192 23.42 -5.49 10.91
N GLN A 193 24.14 -5.87 9.85
CA GLN A 193 25.61 -5.74 9.76
C GLN A 193 26.06 -4.42 9.13
N PHE A 194 25.15 -3.69 8.48
CA PHE A 194 25.42 -2.37 7.91
C PHE A 194 25.21 -1.28 8.96
N THR A 195 25.88 -0.14 8.76
CA THR A 195 25.79 1.05 9.59
C THR A 195 24.32 1.50 9.73
N PRO A 196 23.78 1.67 10.95
CA PRO A 196 22.39 2.08 11.16
C PRO A 196 22.16 3.53 10.74
N LEU A 197 21.10 3.77 9.96
CA LEU A 197 20.71 5.10 9.52
C LEU A 197 19.30 5.42 10.02
N ASP A 198 19.19 6.37 10.95
CA ASP A 198 17.91 6.78 11.52
C ASP A 198 17.29 7.95 10.75
N ARG A 199 18.13 8.81 10.16
CA ARG A 199 17.69 10.02 9.47
C ARG A 199 18.69 10.43 8.40
N VAL A 200 18.19 10.94 7.28
CA VAL A 200 18.96 11.77 6.35
C VAL A 200 18.55 13.21 6.60
N SER A 201 19.50 14.12 6.77
CA SER A 201 19.21 15.54 6.94
C SER A 201 19.87 16.37 5.84
N ARG A 202 19.11 17.33 5.28
CA ARG A 202 19.64 18.25 4.25
C ARG A 202 20.09 19.61 4.76
N VAL A 203 20.01 19.82 6.07
CA VAL A 203 20.45 21.02 6.78
C VAL A 203 21.26 20.64 8.01
N PRO A 204 22.18 21.51 8.47
CA PRO A 204 22.81 21.32 9.76
C PRO A 204 21.79 21.13 10.88
N PHE A 205 22.11 20.25 11.82
CA PHE A 205 21.20 19.86 12.90
C PHE A 205 21.92 19.84 14.25
N VAL A 206 21.12 19.77 15.32
CA VAL A 206 21.61 19.81 16.70
C VAL A 206 21.69 18.39 17.26
N ARG A 207 22.85 18.01 17.81
CA ARG A 207 23.08 16.74 18.52
C ARG A 207 22.50 16.77 19.93
N HIS A 208 22.40 15.63 20.60
CA HIS A 208 21.87 15.53 21.97
C HIS A 208 22.63 16.36 23.02
N ASP A 209 23.93 16.60 22.80
CA ASP A 209 24.76 17.47 23.65
C ASP A 209 24.61 18.96 23.31
N GLY A 210 23.80 19.29 22.32
CA GLY A 210 23.56 20.63 21.81
C GLY A 210 24.54 21.08 20.73
N THR A 211 25.63 20.36 20.47
CA THR A 211 26.58 20.74 19.40
C THR A 211 25.91 20.67 18.03
N ILE A 212 26.39 21.47 17.08
CA ILE A 212 25.83 21.50 15.72
C ILE A 212 26.69 20.64 14.80
N CYS A 213 26.05 19.71 14.08
CA CYS A 213 26.67 19.00 12.98
C CYS A 213 26.49 19.80 11.70
N GLN A 214 27.60 20.29 11.11
CA GLN A 214 27.61 20.97 9.81
C GLN A 214 28.44 20.23 8.74
N ALA A 215 29.27 19.27 9.16
CA ALA A 215 30.14 18.51 8.27
C ALA A 215 29.30 17.49 7.48
N PRO A 216 29.33 17.50 6.13
CA PRO A 216 28.63 16.51 5.33
C PRO A 216 29.11 15.08 5.61
N GLY A 217 28.20 14.11 5.54
CA GLY A 217 28.48 12.70 5.78
C GLY A 217 27.73 12.12 6.98
N TYR A 218 28.09 10.89 7.35
CA TYR A 218 27.46 10.16 8.45
C TYR A 218 27.97 10.64 9.81
N ASP A 219 27.06 11.08 10.68
CA ASP A 219 27.33 11.42 12.08
C ASP A 219 26.88 10.27 12.99
N GLU A 220 27.84 9.46 13.43
CA GLU A 220 27.59 8.26 14.26
C GLU A 220 26.81 8.54 15.57
N PRO A 221 27.12 9.60 16.35
CA PRO A 221 26.39 9.85 17.61
C PRO A 221 24.89 10.11 17.43
N SER A 222 24.50 10.71 16.29
CA SER A 222 23.10 10.99 15.96
C SER A 222 22.49 10.01 14.96
N ARG A 223 23.28 9.05 14.45
CA ARG A 223 22.92 8.12 13.37
C ARG A 223 22.27 8.82 12.17
N THR A 224 22.71 10.05 11.91
CA THR A 224 22.13 10.93 10.89
C THR A 224 23.15 11.19 9.80
N PHE A 225 22.73 11.03 8.54
CA PHE A 225 23.56 11.40 7.39
C PHE A 225 23.25 12.84 6.97
N LEU A 226 24.22 13.74 7.08
CA LEU A 226 24.09 15.11 6.58
C LEU A 226 24.44 15.16 5.09
N LEU A 227 23.42 15.25 4.24
CA LEU A 227 23.57 15.54 2.82
C LEU A 227 23.28 17.02 2.59
N LYS A 228 24.31 17.85 2.77
CA LYS A 228 24.17 19.30 2.63
C LYS A 228 23.74 19.66 1.20
N GLY A 229 22.53 20.19 1.05
CA GLY A 229 21.98 20.50 -0.28
C GLY A 229 22.78 21.57 -1.03
N ASP A 230 22.71 21.52 -2.37
CA ASP A 230 23.46 22.41 -3.26
C ASP A 230 23.34 23.89 -2.84
N GLY A 231 24.49 24.54 -2.64
CA GLY A 231 24.58 25.97 -2.35
C GLY A 231 24.39 26.38 -0.88
N LEU A 232 24.14 25.45 0.06
CA LEU A 232 24.08 25.81 1.48
C LEU A 232 25.51 25.93 2.06
N ALA A 233 25.96 27.15 2.34
CA ALA A 233 27.23 27.41 3.03
C ALA A 233 27.18 26.98 4.50
N ASP A 234 28.33 26.89 5.17
CA ASP A 234 28.35 26.70 6.64
C ASP A 234 27.71 27.92 7.30
N VAL A 235 26.89 27.67 8.32
CA VAL A 235 26.17 28.71 9.04
C VAL A 235 26.88 29.00 10.35
N THR A 236 27.12 30.28 10.62
CA THR A 236 27.73 30.70 11.89
C THR A 236 26.64 30.76 12.96
N VAL A 237 26.77 29.93 13.99
CA VAL A 237 25.84 29.93 15.13
C VAL A 237 26.66 30.07 16.42
N PRO A 238 26.41 31.11 17.24
CA PRO A 238 27.12 31.30 18.50
C PRO A 238 26.93 30.12 19.46
N ALA A 239 27.99 29.75 20.18
CA ALA A 239 27.90 28.70 21.21
C ALA A 239 26.97 29.11 22.36
N HIS A 240 26.99 30.41 22.71
CA HIS A 240 26.12 31.04 23.70
C HIS A 240 25.49 32.30 23.09
N PRO A 241 24.39 32.17 22.34
CA PRO A 241 23.73 33.32 21.73
C PRO A 241 23.29 34.34 22.79
N SER A 242 23.58 35.61 22.52
CA SER A 242 23.10 36.75 23.30
C SER A 242 21.60 36.98 23.07
N HIS A 243 20.97 37.71 23.98
CA HIS A 243 19.57 38.11 23.83
C HIS A 243 19.33 38.90 22.52
N ALA A 244 20.29 39.72 22.10
CA ALA A 244 20.18 40.48 20.84
C ALA A 244 20.15 39.54 19.63
N GLU A 245 21.05 38.56 19.56
CA GLU A 245 21.08 37.58 18.47
C GLU A 245 19.81 36.70 18.42
N VAL A 246 19.22 36.40 19.57
CA VAL A 246 17.91 35.72 19.66
C VAL A 246 16.79 36.60 19.11
N CYS A 247 16.76 37.89 19.46
CA CYS A 247 15.79 38.84 18.90
C CYS A 247 15.96 39.03 17.39
N ASP A 248 17.20 39.10 16.89
CA ASP A 248 17.49 39.22 15.46
C ASP A 248 17.03 37.98 14.70
N ALA A 249 17.29 36.78 15.25
CA ALA A 249 16.80 35.52 14.69
C ALA A 249 15.27 35.47 14.63
N LEU A 250 14.57 35.89 15.69
CA LEU A 250 13.11 35.96 15.68
C LEU A 250 12.57 36.99 14.69
N THR A 251 13.22 38.15 14.58
CA THR A 251 12.84 39.20 13.63
C THR A 251 12.96 38.68 12.20
N LEU A 252 14.06 38.01 11.88
CA LEU A 252 14.25 37.39 10.57
C LEU A 252 13.14 36.37 10.26
N LEU A 253 12.81 35.47 11.21
CA LEU A 253 11.84 34.40 10.98
C LEU A 253 10.38 34.88 10.96
N GLN A 254 9.99 35.76 11.88
CA GLN A 254 8.59 36.18 12.05
C GLN A 254 8.22 37.45 11.30
N VAL A 255 9.15 38.39 11.11
CA VAL A 255 8.85 39.71 10.54
C VAL A 255 9.31 39.81 9.10
N GLU A 256 10.58 39.47 8.84
CA GLU A 256 11.11 39.54 7.49
C GLU A 256 10.60 38.38 6.63
N TRP A 257 10.73 37.14 7.11
CA TRP A 257 10.37 35.97 6.32
C TRP A 257 8.86 35.70 6.27
N LEU A 258 8.21 35.49 7.41
CA LEU A 258 6.80 35.08 7.48
C LEU A 258 5.84 36.22 7.86
N GLY A 259 6.30 37.47 7.90
CA GLY A 259 5.53 38.60 8.44
C GLY A 259 4.24 38.92 7.70
N ASP A 260 4.17 38.66 6.39
CA ASP A 260 2.98 38.89 5.57
C ASP A 260 2.01 37.69 5.55
N MET A 261 2.35 36.59 6.23
CA MET A 261 1.44 35.45 6.36
C MET A 261 0.24 35.85 7.24
N PRO A 262 -1.00 35.49 6.86
CA PRO A 262 -2.20 35.92 7.55
C PRO A 262 -2.45 35.13 8.84
N LEU A 263 -1.55 35.26 9.81
CA LEU A 263 -1.58 34.54 11.10
C LEU A 263 -2.42 35.33 12.10
N ALA A 264 -3.57 34.78 12.47
CA ALA A 264 -4.62 35.49 13.22
C ALA A 264 -4.18 35.85 14.64
N GLU A 265 -3.67 34.86 15.37
CA GLU A 265 -3.39 34.98 16.80
C GLU A 265 -1.90 34.83 17.12
N ALA A 266 -1.52 35.22 18.34
CA ALA A 266 -0.18 34.94 18.86
C ALA A 266 0.13 33.44 18.86
N ALA A 267 -0.89 32.61 19.14
CA ALA A 267 -0.78 31.16 19.09
C ALA A 267 -0.44 30.64 17.68
N ASP A 268 -1.04 31.19 16.62
CA ASP A 268 -0.74 30.78 15.25
C ASP A 268 0.71 31.12 14.87
N ARG A 269 1.22 32.29 15.28
CA ARG A 269 2.62 32.67 15.08
C ARG A 269 3.60 31.75 15.81
N ALA A 270 3.31 31.45 17.08
CA ALA A 270 4.11 30.51 17.88
C ALA A 270 4.08 29.09 17.29
N ASN A 271 2.91 28.62 16.82
CA ASN A 271 2.76 27.30 16.22
C ASN A 271 3.44 27.18 14.85
N VAL A 272 3.52 28.27 14.07
CA VAL A 272 4.34 28.31 12.85
C VAL A 272 5.82 28.17 13.18
N LEU A 273 6.33 28.87 14.19
CA LEU A 273 7.70 28.68 14.64
C LEU A 273 7.96 27.25 15.12
N ALA A 274 6.98 26.63 15.80
CA ALA A 274 7.07 25.22 16.15
C ALA A 274 7.22 24.33 14.92
N LEU A 275 6.45 24.57 13.85
CA LEU A 275 6.59 23.86 12.58
C LEU A 275 7.98 24.07 11.93
N VAL A 276 8.51 25.29 11.98
CA VAL A 276 9.85 25.64 11.45
C VAL A 276 10.98 24.97 12.24
N LEU A 277 10.88 24.95 13.57
CA LEU A 277 11.88 24.38 14.48
C LEU A 277 11.87 22.85 14.48
N THR A 278 10.70 22.23 14.29
CA THR A 278 10.51 20.78 14.44
C THR A 278 11.49 19.96 13.61
N PRO A 279 11.68 20.19 12.29
CA PRO A 279 12.66 19.48 11.49
C PRO A 279 14.10 19.56 12.04
N ILE A 280 14.50 20.70 12.59
CA ILE A 280 15.86 20.90 13.13
C ILE A 280 16.08 20.07 14.40
N ILE A 281 15.04 19.94 15.23
CA ILE A 281 15.11 19.20 16.50
C ILE A 281 14.68 17.73 16.36
N ARG A 282 14.36 17.21 15.16
CA ARG A 282 13.81 15.83 15.03
C ARG A 282 14.72 14.76 15.62
N GLY A 283 16.04 14.95 15.63
CA GLY A 283 16.97 14.03 16.29
C GLY A 283 16.88 14.03 17.82
N LEU A 284 16.29 15.06 18.44
CA LEU A 284 16.16 15.22 19.89
C LEU A 284 14.84 14.68 20.44
N VAL A 285 13.84 14.47 19.58
CA VAL A 285 12.47 14.10 19.99
C VAL A 285 12.06 12.77 19.35
N PRO A 286 11.44 11.85 20.09
CA PRO A 286 11.02 10.56 19.54
C PRO A 286 9.78 10.68 18.65
N LEU A 287 8.86 11.59 18.95
CA LEU A 287 7.60 11.80 18.25
C LEU A 287 7.34 13.29 18.06
N ALA A 288 6.68 13.66 16.96
CA ALA A 288 6.24 15.02 16.68
C ALA A 288 4.76 15.01 16.24
N PRO A 289 3.92 15.94 16.74
CA PRO A 289 2.50 15.98 16.38
C PRO A 289 2.28 16.49 14.95
N LEU A 290 1.08 16.25 14.42
CA LEU A 290 0.68 16.72 13.10
C LEU A 290 0.30 18.20 13.13
N ALA A 291 1.04 19.02 12.36
CA ALA A 291 0.73 20.43 12.15
C ALA A 291 -0.40 20.56 11.13
N VAL A 292 -1.54 21.13 11.52
CA VAL A 292 -2.68 21.36 10.63
C VAL A 292 -2.70 22.82 10.23
N VAL A 293 -2.38 23.10 8.96
CA VAL A 293 -2.47 24.44 8.37
C VAL A 293 -3.87 24.61 7.79
N ASP A 294 -4.70 25.33 8.54
CA ASP A 294 -6.13 25.46 8.29
C ASP A 294 -6.47 26.85 7.72
N GLY A 295 -7.06 26.89 6.53
CA GLY A 295 -7.53 28.10 5.87
C GLY A 295 -9.06 28.22 5.84
N LEU A 296 -9.59 29.44 5.78
CA LEU A 296 -11.04 29.64 5.55
C LEU A 296 -11.44 29.37 4.08
N GLN A 297 -10.54 29.62 3.15
CA GLN A 297 -10.80 29.49 1.71
C GLN A 297 -9.53 29.11 0.93
N MET A 298 -9.69 28.80 -0.36
CA MET A 298 -8.56 28.61 -1.26
C MET A 298 -7.75 29.91 -1.42
N GLY A 299 -6.46 29.79 -1.77
CA GLY A 299 -5.61 30.97 -2.04
C GLY A 299 -5.02 31.69 -0.83
N VAL A 300 -5.33 31.30 0.42
CA VAL A 300 -4.84 31.98 1.64
C VAL A 300 -3.36 31.75 2.00
N GLY A 301 -2.59 31.05 1.15
CA GLY A 301 -1.15 30.83 1.36
C GLY A 301 -0.74 29.51 2.04
N LYS A 302 -1.64 28.52 2.18
CA LYS A 302 -1.32 27.21 2.80
C LYS A 302 -0.13 26.49 2.13
N ASN A 303 -0.22 26.32 0.81
CA ASN A 303 0.84 25.67 0.03
C ASN A 303 2.11 26.52 0.02
N LEU A 304 1.99 27.85 0.07
CA LEU A 304 3.13 28.76 0.17
C LEU A 304 3.88 28.57 1.51
N LEU A 305 3.17 28.46 2.63
CA LEU A 305 3.79 28.17 3.93
C LEU A 305 4.50 26.82 3.94
N ALA A 306 3.84 25.77 3.42
CA ALA A 306 4.43 24.44 3.28
C ALA A 306 5.69 24.47 2.40
N ASP A 307 5.66 25.20 1.28
CA ASP A 307 6.82 25.39 0.40
C ASP A 307 7.95 26.14 1.10
N CYS A 308 7.66 27.17 1.89
CA CYS A 308 8.70 27.90 2.62
C CYS A 308 9.43 27.00 3.62
N VAL A 309 8.68 26.18 4.39
CA VAL A 309 9.26 25.19 5.31
C VAL A 309 10.04 24.12 4.55
N ALA A 310 9.50 23.61 3.43
CA ALA A 310 10.18 22.65 2.59
C ALA A 310 11.48 23.22 1.98
N ILE A 311 11.48 24.46 1.51
CA ILE A 311 12.67 25.13 0.96
C ILE A 311 13.73 25.31 2.05
N LEU A 312 13.33 25.72 3.26
CA LEU A 312 14.23 25.83 4.41
C LEU A 312 14.99 24.52 4.63
N ILE A 313 14.26 23.41 4.73
CA ILE A 313 14.82 22.11 5.11
C ILE A 313 15.46 21.38 3.93
N MET A 314 14.75 21.27 2.81
CA MET A 314 15.15 20.42 1.69
C MET A 314 15.82 21.18 0.54
N GLY A 315 15.68 22.52 0.48
CA GLY A 315 16.14 23.35 -0.63
C GLY A 315 15.19 23.41 -1.83
N GLU A 316 14.08 22.67 -1.77
CA GLU A 316 13.09 22.52 -2.84
C GLU A 316 11.66 22.77 -2.31
N ASN A 317 10.70 22.91 -3.22
CA ASN A 317 9.29 23.06 -2.83
C ASN A 317 8.77 21.81 -2.10
N ALA A 318 7.65 21.96 -1.40
CA ALA A 318 6.97 20.80 -0.82
C ALA A 318 6.49 19.88 -1.94
N HIS A 319 6.45 18.58 -1.64
CA HIS A 319 5.86 17.56 -2.50
C HIS A 319 4.58 17.06 -1.82
N PRO A 320 3.41 17.68 -2.06
CA PRO A 320 2.20 17.33 -1.36
C PRO A 320 1.73 15.93 -1.74
N LEU A 321 1.31 15.17 -0.74
CA LEU A 321 0.74 13.84 -0.83
C LEU A 321 -0.79 13.96 -0.81
N PRO A 322 -1.51 13.14 -1.59
CA PRO A 322 -2.96 13.07 -1.45
C PRO A 322 -3.32 12.59 -0.04
N TYR A 323 -4.45 13.06 0.49
CA TYR A 323 -5.06 12.54 1.71
C TYR A 323 -6.29 11.68 1.37
N PRO A 324 -6.16 10.34 1.23
CA PRO A 324 -7.28 9.47 0.86
C PRO A 324 -8.28 9.33 2.01
N SER A 325 -9.57 9.20 1.68
CA SER A 325 -10.62 8.89 2.66
C SER A 325 -10.59 7.42 3.12
N ASP A 326 -9.99 6.53 2.33
CA ASP A 326 -9.80 5.12 2.68
C ASP A 326 -8.53 4.91 3.53
N ASP A 327 -8.71 4.31 4.71
CA ASP A 327 -7.61 4.10 5.69
C ASP A 327 -6.53 3.15 5.17
N ASP A 328 -6.88 2.20 4.30
CA ASP A 328 -5.93 1.26 3.69
C ASP A 328 -5.12 1.93 2.57
N GLU A 329 -5.72 2.84 1.80
CA GLU A 329 -5.00 3.67 0.84
C GLU A 329 -4.05 4.64 1.56
N LEU A 330 -4.51 5.31 2.62
CA LEU A 330 -3.68 6.18 3.45
C LEU A 330 -2.49 5.41 4.06
N ARG A 331 -2.70 4.16 4.52
CA ARG A 331 -1.63 3.29 5.01
C ARG A 331 -0.55 3.04 3.96
N LYS A 332 -0.95 2.81 2.71
CA LYS A 332 0.00 2.56 1.60
C LYS A 332 0.80 3.82 1.29
N VAL A 333 0.16 5.00 1.22
CA VAL A 333 0.83 6.29 1.03
C VAL A 333 1.88 6.51 2.12
N ILE A 334 1.49 6.34 3.40
CA ILE A 334 2.41 6.49 4.54
C ILE A 334 3.59 5.50 4.42
N THR A 335 3.32 4.22 4.16
CA THR A 335 4.36 3.18 4.05
C THR A 335 5.35 3.48 2.91
N SER A 336 4.85 3.87 1.72
CA SER A 336 5.71 4.17 0.59
C SER A 336 6.60 5.39 0.84
N THR A 337 6.07 6.43 1.49
CA THR A 337 6.82 7.65 1.76
C THR A 337 7.87 7.45 2.86
N PHE A 338 7.59 6.62 3.88
CA PHE A 338 8.62 6.22 4.84
C PHE A 338 9.78 5.50 4.15
N GLY A 339 9.46 4.64 3.18
CA GLY A 339 10.46 3.91 2.41
C GLY A 339 11.42 4.78 1.60
N THR A 340 11.10 6.06 1.34
CA THR A 340 12.00 6.99 0.64
C THR A 340 12.92 7.79 1.57
N GLY A 341 12.77 7.64 2.90
CA GLY A 341 13.53 8.40 3.90
C GLY A 341 13.13 9.89 3.97
N ALA A 342 11.89 10.25 3.62
CA ALA A 342 11.45 11.63 3.58
C ALA A 342 11.45 12.30 4.98
N GLU A 343 11.98 13.52 5.09
CA GLU A 343 12.02 14.28 6.35
C GLU A 343 10.69 15.01 6.67
N LEU A 344 9.88 15.29 5.64
CA LEU A 344 8.66 16.10 5.73
C LEU A 344 7.52 15.43 4.96
N PHE A 345 6.42 15.14 5.64
CA PHE A 345 5.18 14.65 5.02
C PHE A 345 4.19 15.79 4.98
N VAL A 346 3.76 16.17 3.78
CA VAL A 346 2.77 17.23 3.56
C VAL A 346 1.55 16.60 2.91
N PHE A 347 0.45 16.45 3.65
CA PHE A 347 -0.82 16.01 3.10
C PHE A 347 -1.61 17.20 2.56
N ASP A 348 -2.11 17.12 1.34
CA ASP A 348 -2.97 18.12 0.71
C ASP A 348 -4.44 17.67 0.69
N GLU A 349 -5.36 18.62 0.55
CA GLU A 349 -6.82 18.40 0.53
C GLU A 349 -7.33 17.66 1.80
N ALA A 350 -6.64 17.85 2.93
CA ALA A 350 -6.92 17.17 4.19
C ALA A 350 -8.07 17.87 4.98
N HIS A 351 -9.25 17.98 4.36
CA HIS A 351 -10.43 18.63 4.96
C HIS A 351 -11.00 17.89 6.18
N SER A 352 -10.94 16.56 6.17
CA SER A 352 -11.41 15.71 7.27
C SER A 352 -10.29 14.74 7.62
N ILE A 353 -9.66 14.95 8.77
CA ILE A 353 -8.50 14.20 9.23
C ILE A 353 -8.97 13.11 10.20
N GLY A 354 -8.77 11.86 9.80
CA GLY A 354 -9.23 10.66 10.49
C GLY A 354 -8.32 9.47 10.21
N GLY A 355 -8.73 8.29 10.68
CA GLY A 355 -8.07 7.03 10.31
C GLY A 355 -7.13 6.47 11.37
N ARG A 356 -7.14 5.14 11.48
CA ARG A 356 -6.32 4.39 12.44
C ARG A 356 -4.87 4.34 11.98
N SER A 357 -4.63 4.35 10.67
CA SER A 357 -3.30 4.24 10.09
C SER A 357 -2.43 5.45 10.38
N LEU A 358 -2.98 6.67 10.22
CA LEU A 358 -2.29 7.91 10.58
C LEU A 358 -2.11 8.04 12.10
N ALA A 359 -3.13 7.73 12.90
CA ALA A 359 -3.02 7.75 14.35
C ALA A 359 -1.90 6.82 14.85
N ARG A 360 -1.80 5.61 14.29
CA ARG A 360 -0.72 4.66 14.57
C ARG A 360 0.64 5.23 14.17
N ALA A 361 0.75 5.84 12.98
CA ALA A 361 2.00 6.41 12.49
C ALA A 361 2.51 7.55 13.38
N LEU A 362 1.65 8.50 13.77
CA LEU A 362 2.00 9.58 14.71
C LEU A 362 2.37 9.06 16.12
N THR A 363 1.83 7.89 16.46
CA THR A 363 2.09 7.04 17.64
C THR A 363 3.47 6.50 17.92
N ALA A 364 4.09 6.09 16.83
CA ALA A 364 5.04 5.00 16.87
C ALA A 364 6.42 5.57 16.66
N THR A 365 7.31 5.37 17.63
CA THR A 365 8.72 5.77 17.52
C THR A 365 9.42 5.03 16.38
N THR A 366 8.91 3.84 16.05
CA THR A 366 9.28 3.05 14.89
C THR A 366 8.01 2.69 14.12
N TYR A 367 7.92 3.13 12.87
CA TYR A 367 6.84 2.76 11.98
C TYR A 367 7.09 1.38 11.39
N THR A 368 6.20 0.43 11.73
CA THR A 368 6.28 -0.94 11.26
C THR A 368 5.11 -1.26 10.33
N ASP A 369 5.42 -1.63 9.08
CA ASP A 369 4.43 -2.17 8.13
C ASP A 369 5.09 -3.14 7.14
N ARG A 370 4.27 -3.85 6.37
CA ARG A 370 4.71 -4.79 5.34
C ARG A 370 5.00 -4.04 4.03
N ILE A 371 6.18 -4.24 3.47
CA ILE A 371 6.50 -3.72 2.14
C ILE A 371 5.59 -4.40 1.10
N LEU A 372 4.91 -3.60 0.27
CA LEU A 372 4.02 -4.12 -0.76
C LEU A 372 4.82 -4.87 -1.83
N GLY A 373 4.38 -6.09 -2.18
CA GLY A 373 5.01 -6.91 -3.21
C GLY A 373 6.07 -7.89 -2.70
N VAL A 374 6.53 -7.75 -1.45
CA VAL A 374 7.47 -8.69 -0.81
C VAL A 374 6.95 -9.15 0.57
N SER A 375 7.34 -10.35 1.02
CA SER A 375 6.94 -10.86 2.34
C SER A 375 7.89 -10.39 3.45
N GLN A 376 8.19 -9.10 3.50
CA GLN A 376 9.12 -8.50 4.46
C GLN A 376 8.45 -7.38 5.25
N MET A 377 8.69 -7.36 6.56
CA MET A 377 8.34 -6.25 7.45
C MET A 377 9.47 -5.23 7.39
N ALA A 378 9.13 -3.94 7.28
CA ALA A 378 10.07 -2.84 7.45
C ALA A 378 9.79 -2.11 8.76
N ASN A 379 10.85 -1.67 9.44
CA ASN A 379 10.80 -1.01 10.75
C ASN A 379 11.46 0.37 10.68
N TYR A 380 10.81 1.37 10.09
CA TYR A 380 11.42 2.69 9.88
C TYR A 380 11.44 3.52 11.17
N PRO A 381 12.58 4.08 11.60
CA PRO A 381 12.60 5.09 12.66
C PRO A 381 11.71 6.28 12.29
N ASN A 382 10.81 6.69 13.17
CA ASN A 382 9.91 7.79 12.90
C ASN A 382 10.61 9.12 13.22
N THR A 383 11.28 9.67 12.20
CA THR A 383 11.97 10.98 12.25
C THR A 383 11.28 12.05 11.40
N VAL A 384 10.08 11.74 10.89
CA VAL A 384 9.27 12.60 10.00
C VAL A 384 8.69 13.80 10.75
N THR A 385 8.61 14.94 10.06
CA THR A 385 7.76 16.08 10.43
C THR A 385 6.46 16.04 9.64
N TRP A 386 5.33 16.21 10.30
CA TRP A 386 4.00 15.96 9.73
C TRP A 386 3.22 17.26 9.52
N VAL A 387 2.71 17.47 8.31
CA VAL A 387 1.91 18.64 7.93
C VAL A 387 0.66 18.18 7.17
N ALA A 388 -0.49 18.77 7.49
CA ALA A 388 -1.72 18.63 6.73
C ALA A 388 -2.26 20.00 6.34
N LEU A 389 -2.64 20.14 5.08
CA LEU A 389 -3.15 21.37 4.48
C LEU A 389 -4.63 21.15 4.14
N GLY A 390 -5.50 22.07 4.55
CA GLY A 390 -6.91 21.99 4.22
C GLY A 390 -7.67 23.27 4.48
N ASN A 391 -8.92 23.31 4.02
CA ASN A 391 -9.87 24.38 4.37
C ASN A 391 -10.85 23.86 5.41
N GLN A 392 -11.08 24.65 6.45
CA GLN A 392 -12.01 24.37 7.55
C GLN A 392 -11.84 22.94 8.08
N VAL A 393 -10.60 22.61 8.45
CA VAL A 393 -10.21 21.23 8.73
C VAL A 393 -10.95 20.68 9.96
N GLN A 394 -11.64 19.56 9.76
CA GLN A 394 -12.27 18.78 10.82
C GLN A 394 -11.34 17.63 11.23
N VAL A 395 -11.18 17.40 12.53
CA VAL A 395 -10.35 16.31 13.05
C VAL A 395 -11.21 15.37 13.87
N HIS A 396 -11.16 14.09 13.56
CA HIS A 396 -12.07 13.10 14.14
C HIS A 396 -11.35 12.13 15.08
N GLY A 397 -12.10 11.66 16.09
CA GLY A 397 -11.70 10.57 16.97
C GLY A 397 -10.37 10.80 17.68
N ASP A 398 -9.50 9.81 17.65
CA ASP A 398 -8.26 9.80 18.42
C ASP A 398 -7.18 10.78 17.91
N LEU A 399 -7.35 11.34 16.70
CA LEU A 399 -6.39 12.27 16.12
C LEU A 399 -6.46 13.66 16.75
N ALA A 400 -7.58 14.06 17.35
CA ALA A 400 -7.74 15.39 17.96
C ALA A 400 -6.65 15.71 18.99
N ARG A 401 -6.20 14.71 19.77
CA ARG A 401 -5.11 14.85 20.75
C ARG A 401 -3.69 14.79 20.17
N ARG A 402 -3.54 14.64 18.86
CA ARG A 402 -2.28 14.39 18.15
C ARG A 402 -1.95 15.47 17.12
N VAL A 403 -2.80 16.50 17.05
CA VAL A 403 -2.72 17.63 16.11
C VAL A 403 -2.64 18.95 16.86
N TYR A 404 -2.04 19.94 16.23
CA TYR A 404 -2.11 21.36 16.61
C TYR A 404 -2.42 22.22 15.38
N ARG A 405 -3.10 23.36 15.59
CA ARG A 405 -3.61 24.20 14.49
C ARG A 405 -2.72 25.41 14.23
N ILE A 406 -2.50 25.69 12.95
CA ILE A 406 -1.98 26.95 12.43
C ILE A 406 -3.08 27.54 11.54
N SER A 407 -3.70 28.61 12.01
CA SER A 407 -4.86 29.22 11.34
C SER A 407 -4.40 30.34 10.41
N LEU A 408 -4.71 30.22 9.12
CA LEU A 408 -4.52 31.28 8.13
C LEU A 408 -5.85 32.03 7.94
N ARG A 409 -5.92 33.28 8.40
CA ARG A 409 -7.12 34.13 8.41
C ARG A 409 -6.80 35.50 7.78
N PRO A 410 -6.86 35.62 6.45
CA PRO A 410 -6.66 36.92 5.81
C PRO A 410 -7.80 37.87 6.18
N THR A 411 -7.46 39.15 6.34
CA THR A 411 -8.42 40.23 6.58
C THR A 411 -9.05 40.76 5.28
N ASP A 412 -8.49 40.35 4.13
CA ASP A 412 -8.95 40.71 2.79
C ASP A 412 -9.95 39.65 2.27
N PRO A 413 -11.11 40.04 1.73
CA PRO A 413 -12.06 39.11 1.12
C PRO A 413 -11.49 38.31 -0.07
N ASP A 414 -10.59 38.90 -0.87
CA ASP A 414 -9.97 38.28 -2.07
C ASP A 414 -8.43 38.17 -1.90
N PRO A 415 -7.94 37.31 -0.98
CA PRO A 415 -6.52 37.27 -0.61
C PRO A 415 -5.58 36.81 -1.74
N ASP A 416 -6.10 36.08 -2.73
CA ASP A 416 -5.36 35.60 -3.90
C ASP A 416 -5.15 36.68 -4.97
N ARG A 417 -5.93 37.77 -4.93
CA ARG A 417 -5.86 38.90 -5.89
C ARG A 417 -4.97 40.04 -5.43
N ARG A 418 -4.36 39.95 -4.25
CA ARG A 418 -3.46 40.99 -3.74
C ARG A 418 -2.28 41.18 -4.69
N HIS A 419 -2.00 42.44 -5.03
CA HIS A 419 -0.90 42.76 -5.92
C HIS A 419 0.44 42.46 -5.25
N ALA A 420 1.40 41.92 -6.00
CA ALA A 420 2.69 41.47 -5.46
C ALA A 420 3.48 42.60 -4.73
N SER A 421 3.24 43.86 -5.10
CA SER A 421 3.85 45.04 -4.44
C SER A 421 3.33 45.32 -3.02
N GLN A 422 2.26 44.65 -2.60
CA GLN A 422 1.72 44.77 -1.23
C GLN A 422 2.46 43.85 -0.24
N PHE A 423 3.27 42.92 -0.75
CA PHE A 423 4.07 42.01 0.05
C PHE A 423 5.49 42.56 0.18
N ARG A 424 6.07 42.44 1.36
CA ARG A 424 7.49 42.68 1.64
C ARG A 424 8.37 41.90 0.68
N HIS A 425 7.98 40.66 0.40
CA HIS A 425 8.64 39.79 -0.57
C HIS A 425 7.63 39.33 -1.64
N PRO A 426 7.63 39.98 -2.83
CA PRO A 426 6.72 39.65 -3.92
C PRO A 426 6.76 38.17 -4.34
N ASP A 427 7.96 37.57 -4.34
CA ASP A 427 8.15 36.12 -4.49
C ASP A 427 8.86 35.57 -3.25
N LEU A 428 8.05 35.20 -2.26
CA LEU A 428 8.54 34.66 -1.01
C LEU A 428 9.31 33.34 -1.20
N ARG A 429 8.98 32.51 -2.21
CA ARG A 429 9.69 31.24 -2.46
C ARG A 429 11.11 31.52 -2.96
N ALA A 430 11.26 32.43 -3.91
CA ALA A 430 12.56 32.84 -4.41
C ALA A 430 13.40 33.50 -3.31
N TRP A 431 12.77 34.38 -2.51
CA TRP A 431 13.44 35.00 -1.36
C TRP A 431 13.89 33.97 -0.32
N THR A 432 13.05 32.98 0.00
CA THR A 432 13.39 31.91 0.94
C THR A 432 14.59 31.10 0.45
N ARG A 433 14.68 30.79 -0.85
CA ARG A 433 15.84 30.10 -1.44
C ARG A 433 17.11 30.93 -1.31
N ALA A 434 17.02 32.22 -1.64
CA ALA A 434 18.16 33.13 -1.61
C ALA A 434 18.71 33.34 -0.19
N ASN A 435 17.84 33.34 0.82
CA ASN A 435 18.20 33.58 2.23
C ASN A 435 18.23 32.30 3.07
N ARG A 436 18.20 31.11 2.44
CA ARG A 436 18.09 29.81 3.12
C ARG A 436 19.15 29.62 4.20
N GLY A 437 20.40 30.01 3.94
CA GLY A 437 21.50 29.91 4.91
C GLY A 437 21.25 30.72 6.19
N GLU A 438 20.79 31.97 6.05
CA GLU A 438 20.49 32.84 7.18
C GLU A 438 19.29 32.33 7.98
N LEU A 439 18.25 31.83 7.30
CA LEU A 439 17.06 31.25 7.94
C LEU A 439 17.40 29.99 8.75
N VAL A 440 18.24 29.11 8.19
CA VAL A 440 18.74 27.93 8.91
C VAL A 440 19.59 28.36 10.12
N GLY A 441 20.49 29.34 9.93
CA GLY A 441 21.30 29.91 11.00
C GLY A 441 20.45 30.47 12.14
N ALA A 442 19.44 31.29 11.83
CA ALA A 442 18.51 31.85 12.81
C ALA A 442 17.75 30.75 13.58
N THR A 443 17.27 29.72 12.87
CA THR A 443 16.56 28.60 13.49
C THR A 443 17.46 27.83 14.47
N LEU A 444 18.72 27.57 14.08
CA LEU A 444 19.72 26.93 14.95
C LEU A 444 20.12 27.81 16.14
N THR A 445 20.20 29.13 15.96
CA THR A 445 20.48 30.09 17.04
C THR A 445 19.43 30.02 18.13
N LEU A 446 18.14 29.92 17.78
CA LEU A 446 17.07 29.75 18.78
C LEU A 446 17.24 28.45 19.58
N VAL A 447 17.56 27.34 18.92
CA VAL A 447 17.81 26.06 19.61
C VAL A 447 19.05 26.16 20.51
N ARG A 448 20.14 26.77 20.02
CA ARG A 448 21.38 26.96 20.79
C ARG A 448 21.21 27.87 22.00
N ALA A 449 20.40 28.91 21.90
CA ALA A 449 20.08 29.78 23.03
C ALA A 449 19.41 28.99 24.17
N TRP A 450 18.50 28.07 23.83
CA TRP A 450 17.85 27.20 24.82
C TRP A 450 18.84 26.24 25.51
N PHE A 451 19.76 25.63 24.75
CA PHE A 451 20.84 24.83 25.35
C PHE A 451 21.74 25.67 26.25
N ALA A 452 22.13 26.87 25.81
CA ALA A 452 22.96 27.79 26.59
C ALA A 452 22.28 28.27 27.89
N ALA A 453 20.96 28.37 27.89
CA ALA A 453 20.15 28.70 29.07
C ALA A 453 19.94 27.53 30.04
N GLY A 454 20.51 26.35 29.78
CA GLY A 454 20.35 25.17 30.64
C GLY A 454 19.07 24.39 30.41
N GLN A 455 18.48 24.49 29.21
CA GLN A 455 17.29 23.74 28.80
C GLN A 455 16.05 23.94 29.70
N PRO A 456 15.67 25.19 30.04
CA PRO A 456 14.52 25.44 30.88
C PRO A 456 13.23 24.92 30.23
N THR A 457 12.29 24.47 31.05
CA THR A 457 10.94 24.10 30.61
C THR A 457 10.03 25.33 30.70
N ALA A 458 9.12 25.50 29.75
CA ALA A 458 8.17 26.61 29.79
C ALA A 458 7.29 26.56 31.06
N PRO A 459 6.97 27.71 31.68
CA PRO A 459 6.16 27.77 32.92
C PRO A 459 4.75 27.19 32.77
N ASN A 460 4.22 27.17 31.54
CA ASN A 460 2.86 26.77 31.23
C ASN A 460 2.84 25.33 30.74
N GLY A 461 2.76 24.38 31.67
CA GLY A 461 2.80 22.93 31.42
C GLY A 461 1.56 22.36 30.73
N VAL A 462 1.31 22.73 29.47
CA VAL A 462 0.31 22.06 28.64
C VAL A 462 0.93 20.78 28.07
N SER A 463 0.94 19.70 28.85
CA SER A 463 1.42 18.40 28.34
C SER A 463 0.60 17.96 27.11
N PHE A 464 1.25 17.99 25.95
CA PHE A 464 0.69 17.48 24.71
C PHE A 464 0.85 15.96 24.70
N GLY A 465 -0.14 15.23 25.25
CA GLY A 465 -0.04 13.80 25.56
C GLY A 465 0.50 12.94 24.41
N SER A 466 1.44 12.03 24.71
CA SER A 466 2.28 11.25 23.77
C SER A 466 3.37 12.03 23.03
N PHE A 467 3.43 13.35 23.16
CA PHE A 467 4.42 14.24 22.51
C PHE A 467 5.11 15.17 23.52
N GLU A 468 5.21 14.75 24.80
CA GLU A 468 5.73 15.55 25.91
C GLU A 468 7.18 16.00 25.70
N ALA A 469 7.99 15.17 25.04
CA ALA A 469 9.37 15.52 24.70
C ALA A 469 9.43 16.66 23.67
N TRP A 470 8.55 16.65 22.68
CA TRP A 470 8.47 17.69 21.65
C TRP A 470 7.96 19.00 22.24
N ASP A 471 6.86 18.94 23.00
CA ASP A 471 6.27 20.09 23.67
C ASP A 471 7.25 20.78 24.63
N ARG A 472 7.96 19.99 25.46
CA ARG A 472 8.97 20.51 26.38
C ARG A 472 10.11 21.24 25.65
N ILE A 473 10.61 20.67 24.55
CA ILE A 473 11.75 21.26 23.81
C ILE A 473 11.31 22.51 23.05
N ILE A 474 10.24 22.42 22.24
CA ILE A 474 9.73 23.57 21.49
C ILE A 474 9.27 24.67 22.45
N GLY A 475 8.47 24.34 23.46
CA GLY A 475 8.00 25.29 24.46
C GLY A 475 9.16 25.94 25.21
N GLY A 476 10.21 25.17 25.56
CA GLY A 476 11.42 25.71 26.16
C GLY A 476 12.18 26.68 25.25
N ILE A 477 12.36 26.34 23.97
CA ILE A 477 13.00 27.21 22.97
C ILE A 477 12.21 28.52 22.83
N LEU A 478 10.89 28.42 22.62
CA LEU A 478 10.02 29.58 22.48
C LEU A 478 10.00 30.44 23.75
N HIS A 479 10.02 29.81 24.94
CA HIS A 479 10.08 30.52 26.21
C HIS A 479 11.39 31.33 26.37
N VAL A 480 12.54 30.73 26.06
CA VAL A 480 13.84 31.43 26.08
C VAL A 480 13.87 32.55 25.05
N ALA A 481 13.22 32.36 23.92
CA ALA A 481 13.10 33.38 22.88
C ALA A 481 12.07 34.48 23.19
N GLY A 482 11.28 34.34 24.28
CA GLY A 482 10.24 35.31 24.63
C GLY A 482 8.98 35.24 23.76
N VAL A 483 8.73 34.09 23.11
CA VAL A 483 7.52 33.85 22.31
C VAL A 483 6.43 33.24 23.18
N GLU A 484 5.30 33.94 23.29
CA GLU A 484 4.14 33.52 24.08
C GLU A 484 3.04 32.89 23.21
N GLY A 485 2.05 32.26 23.85
CA GLY A 485 0.84 31.76 23.18
C GLY A 485 0.98 30.38 22.50
N PHE A 486 2.15 29.74 22.55
CA PHE A 486 2.36 28.40 22.01
C PHE A 486 1.28 27.40 22.48
N LEU A 487 0.65 26.71 21.52
CA LEU A 487 -0.47 25.78 21.73
C LEU A 487 -1.73 26.37 22.42
N GLY A 488 -1.83 27.69 22.58
CA GLY A 488 -2.97 28.34 23.23
C GLY A 488 -4.31 28.01 22.56
N ASN A 489 -4.32 28.01 21.23
CA ASN A 489 -5.51 27.69 20.40
C ASN A 489 -5.86 26.19 20.34
N THR A 490 -4.97 25.30 20.81
CA THR A 490 -5.12 23.85 20.61
C THR A 490 -6.16 23.26 21.55
N ARG A 491 -6.33 23.80 22.77
CA ARG A 491 -7.35 23.32 23.71
C ARG A 491 -8.77 23.63 23.24
N GLU A 492 -9.01 24.88 22.83
CA GLU A 492 -10.31 25.32 22.32
C GLU A 492 -10.67 24.57 21.04
N TRP A 493 -9.74 24.49 20.08
CA TRP A 493 -9.98 23.74 18.85
C TRP A 493 -10.24 22.25 19.07
N ARG A 494 -9.61 21.63 20.08
CA ARG A 494 -9.93 20.25 20.49
C ARG A 494 -11.32 20.11 21.10
N ALA A 495 -11.75 21.09 21.89
CA ALA A 495 -13.09 21.10 22.47
C ALA A 495 -14.15 21.28 21.38
N GLU A 496 -13.90 22.15 20.39
CA GLU A 496 -14.75 22.30 19.19
C GLU A 496 -14.83 21.01 18.36
N ALA A 497 -13.71 20.27 18.26
CA ALA A 497 -13.64 18.99 17.52
C ALA A 497 -14.33 17.82 18.25
N ASP A 498 -14.61 17.93 19.56
CA ASP A 498 -15.35 16.94 20.36
C ASP A 498 -16.87 17.16 20.29
N PHE A 499 -17.38 17.42 19.08
CA PHE A 499 -18.79 17.70 18.78
C PHE A 499 -19.73 16.65 19.39
N GLU A 500 -19.36 15.37 19.35
CA GLU A 500 -20.17 14.29 19.95
C GLU A 500 -20.30 14.43 21.48
N SER A 501 -19.26 14.87 22.19
CA SER A 501 -19.34 15.02 23.65
C SER A 501 -20.24 16.16 24.08
N GLY A 502 -20.37 17.22 23.28
CA GLY A 502 -21.34 18.31 23.49
C GLY A 502 -22.79 17.82 23.44
N TYR A 503 -23.16 17.06 22.40
CA TYR A 503 -24.52 16.46 22.32
C TYR A 503 -24.80 15.51 23.48
N TRP A 504 -23.79 14.76 23.94
CA TRP A 504 -23.94 13.90 25.11
C TRP A 504 -24.12 14.69 26.41
N GLU A 505 -23.40 15.80 26.58
CA GLU A 505 -23.53 16.66 27.75
C GLU A 505 -24.93 17.28 27.83
N GLU A 506 -25.43 17.84 26.73
CA GLU A 506 -26.78 18.41 26.65
C GLU A 506 -27.87 17.33 26.85
N HIS A 507 -27.73 16.18 26.19
CA HIS A 507 -28.66 15.09 26.36
C HIS A 507 -28.71 14.56 27.81
N LEU A 508 -27.54 14.37 28.46
CA LEU A 508 -27.51 13.91 29.85
C LEU A 508 -27.96 14.99 30.84
N HIS A 509 -27.80 16.27 30.48
CA HIS A 509 -28.37 17.39 31.24
C HIS A 509 -29.90 17.36 31.24
N ASP A 510 -30.54 17.16 30.09
CA ASP A 510 -31.99 17.01 30.01
C ASP A 510 -32.49 15.79 30.81
N VAL A 511 -31.78 14.66 30.72
CA VAL A 511 -32.07 13.47 31.52
C VAL A 511 -31.90 13.77 33.02
N TRP A 512 -30.88 14.55 33.41
CA TRP A 512 -30.70 14.98 34.79
C TRP A 512 -31.82 15.90 35.27
N CYS A 513 -32.29 16.84 34.44
CA CYS A 513 -33.43 17.69 34.75
C CYS A 513 -34.72 16.88 34.93
N ALA A 514 -34.90 15.81 34.16
CA ALA A 514 -36.07 14.93 34.24
C ALA A 514 -36.04 13.98 35.45
N PHE A 515 -34.87 13.46 35.86
CA PHE A 515 -34.78 12.38 36.85
C PHE A 515 -33.90 12.66 38.09
N GLY A 516 -33.05 13.69 38.05
CA GLY A 516 -32.15 14.06 39.16
C GLY A 516 -31.27 12.90 39.65
N GLU A 517 -31.20 12.74 40.98
CA GLU A 517 -30.44 11.65 41.64
C GLU A 517 -31.16 10.28 41.62
N GLU A 518 -32.36 10.20 41.05
CA GLU A 518 -33.14 8.96 41.02
C GLU A 518 -32.65 7.98 39.95
N THR A 519 -33.02 6.70 40.10
CA THR A 519 -32.73 5.67 39.10
C THR A 519 -33.86 5.58 38.08
N PHE A 520 -33.52 5.53 36.80
CA PHE A 520 -34.49 5.46 35.70
C PHE A 520 -34.21 4.29 34.77
N THR A 521 -35.20 3.94 33.95
CA THR A 521 -35.13 2.96 32.87
C THR A 521 -35.11 3.68 31.53
N VAL A 522 -34.64 3.00 30.50
CA VAL A 522 -34.63 3.58 29.14
C VAL A 522 -36.06 3.85 28.64
N ALA A 523 -37.04 3.07 29.07
CA ALA A 523 -38.44 3.29 28.69
C ALA A 523 -38.97 4.64 29.24
N GLU A 524 -38.68 4.96 30.50
CA GLU A 524 -39.06 6.22 31.13
C GLU A 524 -38.38 7.42 30.44
N VAL A 525 -37.11 7.27 30.03
CA VAL A 525 -36.42 8.33 29.25
C VAL A 525 -37.10 8.55 27.90
N VAL A 526 -37.49 7.48 27.20
CA VAL A 526 -38.20 7.60 25.91
C VAL A 526 -39.58 8.22 26.08
N GLU A 527 -40.29 7.95 27.17
CA GLU A 527 -41.56 8.62 27.48
C GLU A 527 -41.35 10.12 27.68
N ASN A 528 -40.32 10.53 28.44
CA ASN A 528 -39.99 11.94 28.63
C ASN A 528 -39.53 12.63 27.34
N MET A 529 -38.84 11.91 26.45
CA MET A 529 -38.54 12.43 25.10
C MET A 529 -39.81 12.64 24.27
N LYS A 530 -40.76 11.69 24.31
CA LYS A 530 -42.03 11.80 23.57
C LYS A 530 -42.93 12.90 24.10
N SER A 531 -42.85 13.20 25.39
CA SER A 531 -43.59 14.31 26.01
C SER A 531 -42.88 15.66 25.86
N GLY A 532 -41.67 15.70 25.31
CA GLY A 532 -40.87 16.92 25.17
C GLY A 532 -40.19 17.40 26.46
N LEU A 533 -40.13 16.56 27.51
CA LEU A 533 -39.39 16.87 28.75
C LEU A 533 -37.89 16.64 28.61
N ILE A 534 -37.48 15.82 27.64
CA ILE A 534 -36.10 15.65 27.20
C ILE A 534 -36.10 16.01 25.71
N GLU A 535 -35.62 17.21 25.38
CA GLU A 535 -35.65 17.73 24.02
C GLU A 535 -34.42 17.27 23.23
N GLN A 536 -33.26 17.24 23.90
CA GLN A 536 -32.01 16.89 23.28
C GLN A 536 -31.85 15.38 23.18
N MET A 537 -31.50 14.95 21.97
CA MET A 537 -31.35 13.55 21.62
C MET A 537 -29.85 13.19 21.58
N PRO A 538 -29.45 11.96 21.94
CA PRO A 538 -28.06 11.54 21.79
C PRO A 538 -27.58 11.69 20.34
N PRO A 539 -26.27 11.91 20.11
CA PRO A 539 -25.75 12.07 18.76
C PRO A 539 -26.03 10.81 17.90
N HIS A 540 -26.28 11.05 16.60
CA HIS A 540 -26.64 10.05 15.58
C HIS A 540 -28.01 9.36 15.78
N MET A 541 -28.88 9.91 16.63
CA MET A 541 -30.28 9.50 16.75
C MET A 541 -31.20 10.62 16.24
N ALA A 542 -32.32 10.26 15.60
CA ALA A 542 -33.20 11.23 14.93
C ALA A 542 -34.70 11.06 15.21
N ASP A 543 -35.15 9.91 15.74
CA ASP A 543 -36.58 9.65 15.96
C ASP A 543 -36.85 8.79 17.22
N CYS A 544 -37.46 9.41 18.24
CA CYS A 544 -37.83 8.77 19.49
C CYS A 544 -39.18 8.01 19.43
N THR A 545 -39.93 8.11 18.33
CA THR A 545 -41.25 7.49 18.15
C THR A 545 -41.19 6.05 17.66
N GLY A 546 -40.06 5.63 17.08
CA GLY A 546 -39.84 4.29 16.54
C GLY A 546 -39.93 3.17 17.59
N ARG A 547 -40.57 2.05 17.22
CA ARG A 547 -40.73 0.86 18.09
C ARG A 547 -39.39 0.25 18.56
N GLY A 548 -38.30 0.48 17.83
CA GLY A 548 -36.95 -0.02 18.17
C GLY A 548 -36.12 0.94 19.03
N PHE A 549 -36.56 2.19 19.18
CA PHE A 549 -35.79 3.26 19.79
C PHE A 549 -35.38 3.00 21.26
N PRO A 550 -36.24 2.45 22.15
CA PRO A 550 -35.82 2.13 23.52
C PRO A 550 -34.67 1.11 23.59
N ARG A 551 -34.60 0.18 22.63
CA ARG A 551 -33.52 -0.81 22.57
C ARG A 551 -32.22 -0.18 22.08
N GLU A 552 -32.32 0.68 21.08
CA GLU A 552 -31.20 1.43 20.52
C GLU A 552 -30.59 2.39 21.54
N LEU A 553 -31.43 3.20 22.20
CA LEU A 553 -31.03 4.12 23.28
C LEU A 553 -30.33 3.36 24.42
N GLY A 554 -30.84 2.19 24.81
CA GLY A 554 -30.22 1.36 25.84
C GLY A 554 -28.86 0.76 25.45
N GLN A 555 -28.66 0.43 24.16
CA GLN A 555 -27.36 0.00 23.64
C GLN A 555 -26.37 1.16 23.57
N THR A 556 -26.86 2.36 23.27
CA THR A 556 -26.03 3.56 23.21
C THR A 556 -25.60 4.01 24.60
N TYR A 557 -26.51 4.02 25.59
CA TYR A 557 -26.17 4.24 27.00
C TYR A 557 -25.14 3.24 27.54
N ALA A 558 -25.18 1.98 27.08
CA ALA A 558 -24.19 0.97 27.47
C ALA A 558 -22.79 1.22 26.89
N ARG A 559 -22.68 1.93 25.76
CA ARG A 559 -21.40 2.30 25.13
C ARG A 559 -20.74 3.48 25.83
N VAL A 560 -21.54 4.40 26.39
CA VAL A 560 -21.06 5.63 27.05
C VAL A 560 -21.07 5.57 28.58
N LYS A 561 -21.45 4.42 29.15
CA LYS A 561 -21.49 4.22 30.60
C LYS A 561 -20.13 4.53 31.23
N ASP A 562 -20.17 5.04 32.47
CA ASP A 562 -19.00 5.35 33.29
C ASP A 562 -18.07 6.47 32.74
N ARG A 563 -18.41 7.08 31.60
CA ARG A 563 -17.72 8.26 31.05
C ARG A 563 -18.39 9.56 31.55
N TRP A 564 -17.57 10.55 31.88
CA TRP A 564 -18.03 11.90 32.24
C TRP A 564 -18.29 12.73 30.99
N TYR A 565 -19.40 13.45 31.00
CA TYR A 565 -19.80 14.46 30.02
C TYR A 565 -20.23 15.70 30.82
N GLY A 566 -19.47 16.80 30.71
CA GLY A 566 -19.57 17.91 31.66
C GLY A 566 -19.38 17.46 33.12
N ASN A 567 -20.33 17.85 33.97
CA ASN A 567 -20.40 17.44 35.38
C ASN A 567 -21.26 16.18 35.63
N LEU A 568 -21.71 15.48 34.59
CA LEU A 568 -22.62 14.34 34.69
C LEU A 568 -21.98 13.05 34.17
N ARG A 569 -22.34 11.91 34.77
CA ARG A 569 -21.90 10.58 34.33
C ARG A 569 -23.01 9.57 34.47
N LEU A 570 -23.30 8.86 33.38
CA LEU A 570 -24.28 7.78 33.37
C LEU A 570 -23.69 6.47 33.93
N ARG A 571 -24.35 5.90 34.93
CA ARG A 571 -24.01 4.61 35.55
C ARG A 571 -25.16 3.63 35.50
N ARG A 572 -24.82 2.33 35.52
CA ARG A 572 -25.80 1.26 35.65
C ARG A 572 -26.00 0.92 37.14
N HIS A 573 -27.23 1.05 37.62
CA HIS A 573 -27.60 0.81 39.01
C HIS A 573 -28.38 -0.51 39.15
N GLY A 574 -27.66 -1.63 39.10
CA GLY A 574 -28.15 -2.99 39.43
C GLY A 574 -28.45 -3.92 38.25
N THR A 575 -28.27 -5.23 38.49
CA THR A 575 -28.74 -6.37 37.65
C THR A 575 -29.71 -7.19 38.51
N PRO A 576 -30.84 -7.72 38.00
CA PRO A 576 -31.86 -8.30 38.88
C PRO A 576 -31.36 -9.54 39.63
N GLY A 577 -31.63 -9.57 40.94
CA GLY A 577 -31.55 -10.77 41.77
C GLY A 577 -32.60 -11.81 41.35
N LYS A 578 -32.30 -13.09 41.58
CA LYS A 578 -33.18 -14.22 41.27
C LYS A 578 -34.45 -14.18 42.12
N GLY A 579 -35.59 -13.80 41.52
CA GLY A 579 -36.92 -14.06 42.09
C GLY A 579 -37.91 -12.92 41.85
N GLY A 580 -38.73 -13.04 40.81
CA GLY A 580 -39.87 -12.15 40.56
C GLY A 580 -40.24 -12.08 39.08
N ALA A 581 -41.47 -12.43 38.73
CA ALA A 581 -41.98 -12.54 37.37
C ALA A 581 -42.38 -11.19 36.73
N GLN A 582 -41.50 -10.19 36.81
CA GLN A 582 -41.57 -8.95 36.01
C GLN A 582 -40.21 -8.68 35.38
N GLY A 583 -40.21 -8.25 34.11
CA GLY A 583 -39.08 -8.35 33.18
C GLY A 583 -37.74 -7.75 33.64
N LYS A 584 -36.64 -8.39 33.19
CA LYS A 584 -35.25 -7.95 33.37
C LYS A 584 -34.98 -6.60 32.67
N VAL A 585 -35.27 -5.47 33.30
CA VAL A 585 -34.95 -4.14 32.76
C VAL A 585 -33.75 -3.54 33.49
N ASN A 586 -32.75 -3.06 32.74
CA ASN A 586 -31.59 -2.37 33.32
C ASN A 586 -32.01 -1.01 33.87
N ARG A 587 -31.62 -0.69 35.10
CA ARG A 587 -31.75 0.65 35.68
C ARG A 587 -30.45 1.44 35.54
N TRP A 588 -30.59 2.71 35.27
CA TRP A 588 -29.54 3.70 35.08
C TRP A 588 -29.67 4.79 36.15
N LYS A 589 -28.57 5.48 36.42
CA LYS A 589 -28.51 6.62 37.32
C LYS A 589 -27.47 7.60 36.78
N LEU A 590 -27.72 8.89 36.95
CA LEU A 590 -26.71 9.92 36.71
C LEU A 590 -26.00 10.26 38.03
N ASP A 591 -24.68 10.31 37.99
CA ASP A 591 -23.86 10.91 39.04
C ASP A 591 -23.53 12.34 38.62
N GLN A 592 -23.72 13.31 39.52
CA GLN A 592 -23.24 14.68 39.32
C GLN A 592 -21.97 14.91 40.14
N ARG A 593 -20.95 15.49 39.51
CA ARG A 593 -19.73 15.94 40.18
C ARG A 593 -20.08 17.17 41.03
N ARG A 594 -20.04 17.03 42.35
CA ARG A 594 -20.14 18.17 43.27
C ARG A 594 -18.79 18.88 43.28
N ASP A 595 -18.76 20.14 42.90
CA ASP A 595 -17.61 20.99 43.20
C ASP A 595 -17.47 21.09 44.73
N PRO A 596 -16.24 21.11 45.28
CA PRO A 596 -16.06 21.45 46.68
C PRO A 596 -16.67 22.83 46.91
N ALA A 597 -17.56 22.95 47.90
CA ALA A 597 -18.16 24.22 48.25
C ALA A 597 -17.06 25.29 48.41
N PRO A 598 -17.25 26.51 47.89
CA PRO A 598 -16.31 27.58 48.16
C PRO A 598 -16.21 27.71 49.67
N ALA A 599 -15.00 27.55 50.19
CA ALA A 599 -14.74 27.80 51.60
C ALA A 599 -15.15 29.23 51.88
N THR A 600 -16.31 29.41 52.53
CA THR A 600 -16.62 30.63 53.25
C THR A 600 -15.57 30.73 54.34
N GLY A 601 -14.53 31.51 54.07
CA GLY A 601 -13.50 31.84 55.03
C GLY A 601 -14.13 32.65 56.15
N ASP A 602 -14.61 31.97 57.18
CA ASP A 602 -14.67 32.55 58.50
C ASP A 602 -13.24 32.58 59.04
N ALA A 603 -12.74 33.81 59.19
CA ALA A 603 -11.44 34.09 59.74
C ALA A 603 -11.42 33.73 61.22
N SER A 604 -10.91 32.55 61.58
CA SER A 604 -10.40 32.28 62.92
C SER A 604 -9.61 30.97 62.98
N ALA A 605 -8.38 31.11 63.52
CA ALA A 605 -7.48 30.09 64.04
C ALA A 605 -6.28 29.70 63.14
N ALA A 606 -5.12 30.04 63.68
CA ALA A 606 -3.76 29.96 63.14
C ALA A 606 -3.19 28.52 63.03
N PRO A 607 -2.08 28.33 62.29
CA PRO A 607 -1.45 27.02 62.11
C PRO A 607 -0.44 26.71 63.23
N ALA A 608 -0.37 25.46 63.66
CA ALA A 608 0.73 24.92 64.46
C ALA A 608 1.29 23.65 63.80
N ALA A 609 2.61 23.67 63.62
CA ALA A 609 3.44 22.69 62.94
C ALA A 609 3.64 21.39 63.75
N ALA A 610 4.07 20.31 63.08
CA ALA A 610 5.43 19.74 63.19
C ALA A 610 5.50 18.23 62.87
N GLY A 611 6.55 17.84 62.16
CA GLY A 611 7.09 16.47 62.03
C GLY A 611 6.99 15.90 60.62
N GLY A 612 7.99 15.96 59.71
CA GLY A 612 9.41 16.22 59.85
C GLY A 612 10.22 14.92 59.85
N ALA A 613 10.70 14.47 58.69
CA ALA A 613 12.06 13.96 58.46
C ALA A 613 12.28 13.57 56.98
N ALA A 614 13.45 13.94 56.48
CA ALA A 614 13.85 14.07 55.08
C ALA A 614 14.73 12.88 54.60
N PRO A 615 15.16 12.85 53.32
CA PRO A 615 15.76 11.71 52.63
C PRO A 615 17.32 11.68 52.75
N PRO A 616 18.00 10.61 52.29
CA PRO A 616 19.44 10.69 52.02
C PRO A 616 19.78 10.59 50.53
N SER A 617 20.74 11.44 50.13
CA SER A 617 21.63 11.32 48.96
C SER A 617 23.10 11.31 49.47
N PRO A 618 24.16 11.37 48.63
CA PRO A 618 24.89 10.24 48.05
C PRO A 618 26.42 10.24 48.35
N ALA A 619 27.16 9.30 47.72
CA ALA A 619 28.61 9.26 47.42
C ALA A 619 29.57 8.50 48.37
N HIS A 620 30.37 7.57 47.83
CA HIS A 620 31.81 7.74 47.51
C HIS A 620 32.47 6.44 46.98
N GLN A 621 33.66 6.60 46.41
CA GLN A 621 34.37 5.79 45.41
C GLN A 621 35.67 5.16 46.00
N HIS A 622 36.13 4.04 45.40
CA HIS A 622 37.51 3.44 45.41
C HIS A 622 38.04 2.84 46.76
N VAL A 623 38.86 1.78 46.86
CA VAL A 623 40.08 1.32 46.14
C VAL A 623 40.32 -0.20 46.38
N ASN A 624 40.98 -0.87 45.43
CA ASN A 624 41.49 -2.26 45.40
C ASN A 624 42.60 -2.60 46.42
N LEU A 625 42.87 -3.89 46.67
CA LEU A 625 44.21 -4.52 46.51
C LEU A 625 44.19 -6.03 46.77
N ASP A 626 45.12 -6.70 46.09
CA ASP A 626 45.27 -8.12 45.76
C ASP A 626 45.76 -9.04 46.90
N VAL A 627 45.70 -10.38 46.69
CA VAL A 627 46.87 -11.27 46.41
C VAL A 627 46.55 -12.78 46.61
N GLU A 628 46.72 -13.51 45.49
CA GLU A 628 47.21 -14.90 45.25
C GLU A 628 46.53 -16.19 45.77
N GLY A 629 46.34 -17.14 44.83
CA GLY A 629 46.92 -18.49 45.01
C GLY A 629 46.16 -19.75 44.52
N SER A 630 46.25 -20.07 43.23
CA SER A 630 46.28 -21.42 42.58
C SER A 630 45.03 -22.35 42.49
N GLY A 631 44.51 -22.51 41.25
CA GLY A 631 44.72 -23.71 40.41
C GLY A 631 43.67 -24.85 40.37
N GLY A 632 43.10 -25.13 39.17
CA GLY A 632 42.77 -26.52 38.75
C GLY A 632 41.48 -26.81 37.94
N SER A 633 41.51 -26.57 36.62
CA SER A 633 40.97 -27.35 35.46
C SER A 633 39.54 -27.95 35.38
N GLU A 634 38.90 -27.61 34.25
CA GLU A 634 38.20 -28.47 33.24
C GLU A 634 36.95 -29.30 33.58
N GLY A 635 35.94 -29.18 32.69
CA GLY A 635 35.33 -30.38 32.07
C GLY A 635 33.82 -30.60 32.20
N SER A 636 33.11 -30.16 31.15
CA SER A 636 32.07 -30.95 30.43
C SER A 636 30.67 -31.16 31.02
N GLU A 637 29.68 -30.70 30.24
CA GLU A 637 28.27 -31.10 30.26
C GLU A 637 28.06 -32.60 29.95
N PRO A 638 27.00 -33.26 30.46
CA PRO A 638 26.61 -34.58 30.01
C PRO A 638 25.33 -34.57 29.16
N SER A 639 25.42 -35.22 28.00
CA SER A 639 24.31 -35.83 27.25
C SER A 639 23.90 -37.17 27.87
N LEU A 640 22.63 -37.57 27.76
CA LEU A 640 22.29 -39.00 27.72
C LEU A 640 21.18 -39.28 26.68
N LEU A 641 21.53 -40.21 25.79
CA LEU A 641 20.75 -40.85 24.73
C LEU A 641 19.78 -41.92 25.30
N PRO A 642 18.84 -42.43 24.47
CA PRO A 642 18.16 -43.70 24.68
C PRO A 642 18.88 -44.86 23.94
N ASP A 643 18.78 -46.07 24.51
CA ASP A 643 19.25 -47.36 23.98
C ASP A 643 18.18 -48.41 24.43
N GLU A 644 17.87 -49.56 23.80
CA GLU A 644 18.45 -50.37 22.73
C GLU A 644 17.35 -51.28 22.12
N SER A 645 17.69 -51.90 20.98
CA SER A 645 17.27 -53.23 20.47
C SER A 645 15.92 -53.33 19.74
N GLY A 646 15.78 -53.94 18.56
CA GLY A 646 16.71 -54.62 17.67
C GLY A 646 15.93 -55.52 16.69
N GLY A 647 16.18 -55.39 15.38
CA GLY A 647 16.13 -56.57 14.50
C GLY A 647 15.63 -56.37 13.06
N LEU A 648 16.46 -56.79 12.11
CA LEU A 648 16.24 -56.83 10.67
C LEU A 648 15.04 -57.73 10.25
N ILE A 649 14.38 -57.42 9.13
CA ILE A 649 14.45 -58.17 7.84
C ILE A 649 13.42 -57.62 6.81
N ARG A 650 13.84 -57.72 5.56
CA ARG A 650 13.25 -57.34 4.26
C ARG A 650 11.79 -57.77 3.95
N ARG A 651 11.29 -57.11 2.88
CA ARG A 651 10.33 -57.53 1.81
C ARG A 651 8.84 -57.19 2.00
N GLY A 652 8.37 -56.28 1.14
CA GLY A 652 7.31 -56.48 0.14
C GLY A 652 5.91 -56.89 0.59
N GLY A 653 4.90 -56.14 0.13
CA GLY A 653 3.53 -56.63 -0.01
C GLY A 653 2.48 -55.61 0.40
N SER A 654 1.66 -55.18 -0.57
CA SER A 654 0.33 -54.60 -0.33
C SER A 654 -0.53 -55.55 0.52
N PRO A 655 -1.56 -55.03 1.19
CA PRO A 655 -2.84 -55.75 1.07
C PRO A 655 -4.06 -54.82 0.98
N SER A 656 -4.90 -55.15 -0.01
CA SER A 656 -6.35 -55.11 0.08
C SER A 656 -6.84 -56.10 1.15
N GLY A 657 -7.91 -55.78 1.88
CA GLY A 657 -8.63 -56.79 2.66
C GLY A 657 -9.50 -56.22 3.77
N ALA A 658 -10.81 -56.29 3.55
CA ALA A 658 -11.86 -55.96 4.50
C ALA A 658 -11.85 -56.86 5.75
N ALA A 659 -12.28 -56.31 6.89
CA ALA A 659 -12.83 -57.07 8.01
C ALA A 659 -13.91 -56.25 8.72
N GLN A 660 -15.14 -56.80 8.71
CA GLN A 660 -16.26 -56.42 9.57
C GLN A 660 -16.08 -56.98 10.99
N LEU A 661 -16.73 -56.32 11.96
CA LEU A 661 -17.31 -56.76 13.26
C LEU A 661 -17.16 -55.58 14.23
N GLY A 662 -18.13 -55.11 15.02
CA GLY A 662 -19.51 -55.46 15.33
C GLY A 662 -20.12 -54.26 16.08
N GLY A 663 -21.44 -54.08 16.01
CA GLY A 663 -22.09 -52.80 16.26
C GLY A 663 -22.45 -52.44 17.70
N THR A 664 -22.90 -51.20 17.85
CA THR A 664 -24.02 -50.79 18.71
C THR A 664 -24.77 -49.67 17.97
N GLY A 665 -26.07 -49.87 17.78
CA GLY A 665 -26.90 -49.08 16.90
C GLY A 665 -27.12 -47.63 17.34
N THR A 666 -26.96 -46.73 16.38
CA THR A 666 -27.89 -45.62 16.15
C THR A 666 -28.09 -45.55 14.65
N THR A 667 -29.29 -45.89 14.18
CA THR A 667 -29.72 -45.73 12.79
C THR A 667 -29.58 -44.27 12.37
N ARG A 668 -28.43 -43.91 11.78
CA ARG A 668 -28.34 -42.77 10.89
C ARG A 668 -29.00 -43.17 9.58
N HIS A 669 -30.06 -42.48 9.21
CA HIS A 669 -30.56 -42.47 7.84
C HIS A 669 -29.36 -42.27 6.90
N LEU A 670 -29.15 -43.21 5.98
CA LEU A 670 -28.32 -42.99 4.79
C LEU A 670 -28.88 -41.74 4.08
N PRO A 671 -28.10 -40.69 3.81
CA PRO A 671 -28.58 -39.62 2.95
C PRO A 671 -28.78 -40.20 1.55
N SER A 672 -29.96 -39.93 1.00
CA SER A 672 -30.29 -40.08 -0.41
C SER A 672 -29.20 -39.51 -1.34
N ASP A 673 -29.14 -40.05 -2.56
CA ASP A 673 -28.23 -39.66 -3.63
C ASP A 673 -27.95 -38.14 -3.66
N PRO A 674 -26.69 -37.69 -3.43
CA PRO A 674 -26.35 -36.27 -3.42
C PRO A 674 -26.51 -35.58 -4.78
N SER A 675 -26.76 -36.32 -5.86
CA SER A 675 -26.98 -35.80 -7.21
C SER A 675 -28.44 -35.51 -7.57
N ASP A 676 -29.41 -35.83 -6.70
CA ASP A 676 -30.84 -35.58 -6.95
C ASP A 676 -31.14 -34.05 -7.03
N PRO A 677 -31.50 -33.51 -8.21
CA PRO A 677 -31.80 -32.10 -8.37
C PRO A 677 -33.15 -31.69 -7.74
N LEU A 678 -34.01 -32.65 -7.38
CA LEU A 678 -35.26 -32.41 -6.68
C LEU A 678 -35.08 -32.28 -5.16
N ARG A 679 -33.88 -32.55 -4.66
CA ARG A 679 -33.55 -32.41 -3.24
C ARG A 679 -33.70 -30.96 -2.80
N GLU A 680 -34.51 -30.77 -1.76
CA GLU A 680 -34.63 -29.49 -1.08
C GLU A 680 -33.46 -29.30 -0.11
N ILE A 681 -32.82 -28.14 -0.18
CA ILE A 681 -31.73 -27.72 0.69
C ILE A 681 -32.17 -26.47 1.43
N ASP A 682 -32.12 -26.52 2.74
CA ASP A 682 -32.25 -25.36 3.63
C ASP A 682 -30.85 -24.79 3.88
N LEU A 683 -30.67 -23.49 3.71
CA LEU A 683 -29.39 -22.81 3.91
C LEU A 683 -29.39 -21.88 5.12
N ASP A 684 -30.49 -21.80 5.84
CA ASP A 684 -30.76 -20.71 6.79
C ASP A 684 -30.22 -21.05 8.20
N SER A 685 -29.79 -22.30 8.39
CA SER A 685 -29.23 -22.75 9.66
C SER A 685 -27.79 -22.26 9.85
N THR A 686 -27.46 -21.94 11.10
CA THR A 686 -26.08 -21.59 11.50
C THR A 686 -25.09 -22.75 11.31
N GLU A 687 -25.57 -23.99 11.31
CA GLU A 687 -24.76 -25.19 11.08
C GLU A 687 -24.36 -25.32 9.61
N ASP A 688 -25.28 -25.03 8.69
CA ASP A 688 -25.00 -25.02 7.26
C ASP A 688 -24.07 -23.86 6.88
N ALA A 689 -24.26 -22.69 7.50
CA ALA A 689 -23.35 -21.56 7.32
C ALA A 689 -21.92 -21.88 7.79
N ARG A 690 -21.75 -22.61 8.91
CA ARG A 690 -20.44 -23.09 9.38
C ARG A 690 -19.84 -24.14 8.46
N THR A 691 -20.65 -25.07 7.98
CA THR A 691 -20.21 -26.11 7.03
C THR A 691 -19.72 -25.47 5.72
N ARG A 692 -20.45 -24.48 5.20
CA ARG A 692 -20.02 -23.68 4.06
C ARG A 692 -18.70 -22.96 4.36
N ALA A 693 -18.63 -22.21 5.45
CA ALA A 693 -17.43 -21.46 5.84
C ALA A 693 -16.18 -22.36 5.98
N ALA A 694 -16.34 -23.59 6.47
CA ALA A 694 -15.25 -24.57 6.58
C ALA A 694 -14.82 -25.16 5.22
N GLY A 695 -15.75 -25.26 4.27
CA GLY A 695 -15.49 -25.78 2.93
C GLY A 695 -14.89 -24.77 1.95
N VAL A 696 -15.25 -23.49 2.08
CA VAL A 696 -14.77 -22.40 1.19
C VAL A 696 -13.24 -22.40 1.01
N PRO A 697 -12.40 -22.45 2.08
CA PRO A 697 -10.95 -22.48 1.92
C PRO A 697 -10.45 -23.69 1.13
N ARG A 698 -11.11 -24.85 1.21
CA ARG A 698 -10.70 -26.07 0.48
C ARG A 698 -10.95 -25.92 -1.01
N VAL A 699 -12.13 -25.42 -1.39
CA VAL A 699 -12.48 -25.17 -2.80
C VAL A 699 -11.56 -24.11 -3.41
N MET A 700 -11.35 -22.99 -2.72
CA MET A 700 -10.40 -21.94 -3.15
C MET A 700 -8.99 -22.49 -3.31
N ARG A 701 -8.51 -23.23 -2.31
CA ARG A 701 -7.17 -23.82 -2.33
C ARG A 701 -7.04 -24.83 -3.47
N ALA A 702 -8.05 -25.64 -3.75
CA ALA A 702 -8.04 -26.56 -4.89
C ALA A 702 -7.83 -25.81 -6.20
N MET A 703 -8.59 -24.75 -6.48
CA MET A 703 -8.42 -23.94 -7.69
C MET A 703 -7.04 -23.29 -7.76
N SER A 704 -6.56 -22.68 -6.66
CA SER A 704 -5.22 -22.07 -6.62
C SER A 704 -4.10 -23.09 -6.80
N LEU A 705 -4.22 -24.28 -6.22
CA LEU A 705 -3.22 -25.35 -6.34
C LEU A 705 -3.20 -25.97 -7.72
N HIS A 706 -4.37 -26.31 -8.29
CA HIS A 706 -4.45 -26.90 -9.62
C HIS A 706 -4.03 -25.89 -10.69
N GLY A 707 -4.39 -24.61 -10.49
CA GLY A 707 -4.18 -23.57 -11.49
C GLY A 707 -4.82 -23.91 -12.83
N ILE A 708 -4.44 -23.19 -13.87
CA ILE A 708 -4.95 -23.39 -15.23
C ILE A 708 -3.80 -23.25 -16.23
N ARG A 709 -3.76 -24.15 -17.23
CA ARG A 709 -2.71 -24.12 -18.25
C ARG A 709 -2.83 -22.88 -19.11
N LEU A 710 -1.69 -22.45 -19.64
CA LEU A 710 -1.53 -21.22 -20.38
C LEU A 710 -0.81 -21.48 -21.70
N ASP A 711 -1.36 -20.96 -22.80
CA ASP A 711 -0.63 -20.77 -24.06
C ASP A 711 0.28 -19.54 -23.96
N LEU A 712 1.42 -19.70 -23.26
CA LEU A 712 2.35 -18.59 -23.03
C LEU A 712 2.86 -17.95 -24.34
N PRO A 713 3.20 -18.71 -25.41
CA PRO A 713 3.54 -18.12 -26.70
C PRO A 713 2.44 -17.24 -27.28
N LEU A 714 1.17 -17.65 -27.18
CA LEU A 714 0.05 -16.82 -27.63
C LEU A 714 -0.09 -15.54 -26.79
N VAL A 715 0.09 -15.62 -25.46
CA VAL A 715 0.09 -14.44 -24.58
C VAL A 715 1.16 -13.45 -25.00
N LEU A 716 2.41 -13.90 -25.14
CA LEU A 716 3.54 -13.04 -25.49
C LEU A 716 3.34 -12.39 -26.87
N ARG A 717 2.88 -13.16 -27.87
CA ARG A 717 2.55 -12.60 -29.20
C ARG A 717 1.47 -11.53 -29.13
N ARG A 718 0.38 -11.76 -28.40
CA ARG A 718 -0.70 -10.76 -28.25
C ARG A 718 -0.26 -9.51 -27.50
N LEU A 719 0.63 -9.64 -26.51
CA LEU A 719 1.23 -8.50 -25.82
C LEU A 719 2.15 -7.70 -26.75
N GLU A 720 2.99 -8.36 -27.54
CA GLU A 720 3.82 -7.72 -28.56
C GLU A 720 2.99 -7.00 -29.61
N ASP A 721 1.92 -7.63 -30.11
CA ASP A 721 1.02 -7.03 -31.09
C ASP A 721 0.24 -5.86 -30.51
N SER A 722 -0.20 -5.95 -29.26
CA SER A 722 -0.82 -4.84 -28.54
C SER A 722 0.16 -3.68 -28.36
N ALA A 723 1.41 -3.95 -27.95
CA ALA A 723 2.44 -2.93 -27.81
C ALA A 723 2.75 -2.25 -29.15
N ARG A 724 2.88 -3.04 -30.24
CA ARG A 724 3.09 -2.54 -31.60
C ARG A 724 1.93 -1.65 -32.06
N ARG A 725 0.68 -2.11 -31.86
CA ARG A 725 -0.53 -1.37 -32.20
C ARG A 725 -0.59 -0.03 -31.45
N ARG A 726 -0.34 -0.04 -30.13
CA ARG A 726 -0.35 1.19 -29.31
C ARG A 726 0.76 2.15 -29.72
N THR A 727 1.94 1.66 -30.12
CA THR A 727 3.00 2.50 -30.69
C THR A 727 2.56 3.14 -32.01
N ASN A 728 1.96 2.37 -32.92
CA ASN A 728 1.43 2.90 -34.19
C ASN A 728 0.33 3.95 -33.95
N LEU A 729 -0.59 3.70 -33.03
CA LEU A 729 -1.66 4.66 -32.67
C LEU A 729 -1.10 5.96 -32.09
N ARG A 730 -0.02 5.90 -31.30
CA ARG A 730 0.67 7.11 -30.82
C ARG A 730 1.36 7.88 -31.94
N GLN A 731 1.99 7.17 -32.88
CA GLN A 731 2.57 7.82 -34.06
C GLN A 731 1.50 8.52 -34.90
N ARG A 732 0.33 7.88 -35.08
CA ARG A 732 -0.82 8.49 -35.74
C ARG A 732 -1.35 9.71 -35.00
N LEU A 733 -1.44 9.70 -33.67
CA LEU A 733 -1.82 10.90 -32.90
C LEU A 733 -0.88 12.09 -33.15
N THR A 734 0.41 11.83 -33.27
CA THR A 734 1.38 12.88 -33.57
C THR A 734 1.32 13.30 -35.04
N HIS A 735 1.24 12.37 -35.98
CA HIS A 735 1.29 12.65 -37.41
C HIS A 735 -0.03 13.22 -37.96
N ASP A 736 -1.14 12.52 -37.68
CA ASP A 736 -2.46 12.79 -38.27
C ASP A 736 -3.17 13.92 -37.48
N PHE A 737 -2.95 13.99 -36.16
CA PHE A 737 -3.68 14.90 -35.26
C PHE A 737 -2.79 15.92 -34.54
N GLY A 738 -1.46 15.92 -34.74
CA GLY A 738 -0.56 16.95 -34.21
C GLY A 738 -0.33 16.93 -32.69
N PHE A 739 -0.63 15.83 -31.99
CA PHE A 739 -0.32 15.71 -30.56
C PHE A 739 1.19 15.58 -30.29
N PRO A 740 1.70 16.15 -29.18
CA PRO A 740 3.11 16.06 -28.84
C PRO A 740 3.52 14.60 -28.57
N ALA A 741 4.58 14.15 -29.23
CA ALA A 741 5.13 12.78 -29.07
C ALA A 741 5.81 12.58 -27.70
N HIS A 742 6.34 13.67 -27.12
CA HIS A 742 7.08 13.65 -25.86
C HIS A 742 6.50 14.65 -24.87
N THR A 743 6.59 14.34 -23.58
CA THR A 743 6.34 15.29 -22.50
C THR A 743 7.46 16.34 -22.44
N ALA A 744 7.24 17.43 -21.71
CA ALA A 744 8.28 18.46 -21.47
C ALA A 744 9.56 17.89 -20.83
N SER A 745 9.48 16.73 -20.17
CA SER A 745 10.59 15.98 -19.58
C SER A 745 11.28 14.99 -20.53
N GLY A 746 10.88 14.92 -21.80
CA GLY A 746 11.50 14.06 -22.83
C GLY A 746 10.97 12.63 -22.89
N HIS A 747 10.09 12.21 -21.97
CA HIS A 747 9.46 10.89 -22.00
C HIS A 747 8.38 10.82 -23.09
N ILE A 748 8.13 9.63 -23.65
CA ILE A 748 7.02 9.43 -24.60
C ILE A 748 5.70 9.74 -23.89
N ALA A 749 4.91 10.64 -24.47
CA ALA A 749 3.63 11.05 -23.89
C ALA A 749 2.63 9.87 -23.96
N SER A 750 2.36 9.25 -22.81
CA SER A 750 1.47 8.09 -22.73
C SER A 750 0.00 8.46 -22.99
N HIS A 751 -0.41 9.66 -22.56
CA HIS A 751 -1.73 10.26 -22.74
C HIS A 751 -1.56 11.75 -23.12
N PRO A 752 -1.24 12.06 -24.40
CA PRO A 752 -0.92 13.42 -24.83
C PRO A 752 -2.02 14.45 -24.53
N TRP A 753 -3.29 14.04 -24.53
CA TRP A 753 -4.46 14.88 -24.26
C TRP A 753 -4.66 15.21 -22.76
N SER A 754 -3.87 14.65 -21.84
CA SER A 754 -4.05 14.90 -20.40
C SER A 754 -3.38 16.18 -19.91
N SER A 755 -2.40 16.71 -20.65
CA SER A 755 -1.71 17.97 -20.34
C SER A 755 -2.58 19.18 -20.67
N THR A 756 -2.31 20.34 -20.07
CA THR A 756 -3.03 21.59 -20.37
C THR A 756 -2.94 21.96 -21.85
N GLU A 757 -1.78 21.77 -22.46
CA GLU A 757 -1.54 21.99 -23.89
C GLU A 757 -2.31 20.97 -24.75
N GLY A 758 -2.28 19.69 -24.38
CA GLY A 758 -3.00 18.63 -25.08
C GLY A 758 -4.52 18.75 -24.98
N ARG A 759 -5.08 19.19 -23.85
CA ARG A 759 -6.52 19.47 -23.71
C ARG A 759 -6.95 20.64 -24.58
N ARG A 760 -6.13 21.70 -24.63
CA ARG A 760 -6.39 22.86 -25.49
C ARG A 760 -6.29 22.49 -26.97
N HIS A 761 -5.31 21.67 -27.34
CA HIS A 761 -5.16 21.16 -28.70
C HIS A 761 -6.34 20.27 -29.11
N LEU A 762 -6.74 19.34 -28.25
CA LEU A 762 -7.93 18.52 -28.45
C LEU A 762 -9.18 19.39 -28.63
N GLN A 763 -9.36 20.42 -27.80
CA GLN A 763 -10.47 21.36 -27.90
C GLN A 763 -10.51 22.10 -29.25
N GLY A 764 -9.34 22.45 -29.81
CA GLY A 764 -9.24 23.02 -31.14
C GLY A 764 -9.61 22.05 -32.26
N LEU A 765 -9.15 20.79 -32.18
CA LEU A 765 -9.44 19.75 -33.18
C LEU A 765 -10.93 19.39 -33.26
N VAL A 766 -11.63 19.44 -32.13
CA VAL A 766 -13.00 18.89 -32.03
C VAL A 766 -14.09 19.96 -31.94
N ALA A 767 -13.74 21.25 -31.96
CA ALA A 767 -14.65 22.37 -31.75
C ALA A 767 -15.92 22.32 -32.63
N ASP A 768 -15.77 21.96 -33.90
CA ASP A 768 -16.86 21.95 -34.89
C ASP A 768 -17.42 20.54 -35.17
N THR A 769 -17.05 19.55 -34.35
CA THR A 769 -17.38 18.13 -34.60
C THR A 769 -18.57 17.61 -33.78
N GLY A 770 -19.15 18.46 -32.93
CA GLY A 770 -20.21 18.10 -31.99
C GLY A 770 -19.72 17.24 -30.82
N TRP A 771 -18.43 17.30 -30.50
CA TRP A 771 -17.82 16.53 -29.41
C TRP A 771 -18.39 16.94 -28.03
N PRO A 772 -18.80 15.99 -27.16
CA PRO A 772 -19.39 16.32 -25.86
C PRO A 772 -18.45 17.10 -24.94
N SER A 773 -18.95 18.08 -24.19
CA SER A 773 -18.16 18.82 -23.21
C SER A 773 -18.27 18.20 -21.81
N GLY A 774 -17.15 18.17 -21.09
CA GLY A 774 -17.07 17.80 -19.68
C GLY A 774 -17.54 18.92 -18.74
N VAL A 775 -17.57 18.62 -17.45
CA VAL A 775 -18.01 19.55 -16.38
C VAL A 775 -17.13 20.80 -16.28
N ASP A 776 -15.87 20.69 -16.69
CA ASP A 776 -14.87 21.76 -16.74
C ASP A 776 -14.86 22.55 -18.07
N GLY A 777 -15.76 22.24 -19.01
CA GLY A 777 -15.86 22.90 -20.31
C GLY A 777 -14.86 22.42 -21.36
N HIS A 778 -13.99 21.46 -21.04
CA HIS A 778 -13.10 20.81 -22.01
C HIS A 778 -13.79 19.62 -22.70
N PRO A 779 -13.28 19.14 -23.85
CA PRO A 779 -13.82 17.94 -24.50
C PRO A 779 -13.83 16.74 -23.55
N ALA A 780 -14.99 16.12 -23.40
CA ALA A 780 -15.16 14.94 -22.55
C ALA A 780 -14.46 13.74 -23.18
N ILE A 781 -13.60 13.09 -22.41
CA ILE A 781 -12.80 11.93 -22.81
C ILE A 781 -13.14 10.69 -21.97
N ASP A 782 -14.28 10.72 -21.27
CA ASP A 782 -14.82 9.53 -20.61
C ASP A 782 -15.38 8.56 -21.67
N ARG A 783 -15.47 7.28 -21.30
CA ARG A 783 -15.85 6.21 -22.22
C ARG A 783 -17.20 6.46 -22.91
N ALA A 784 -18.19 6.98 -22.19
CA ALA A 784 -19.53 7.19 -22.74
C ALA A 784 -19.53 8.31 -23.80
N SER A 785 -18.78 9.38 -23.54
CA SER A 785 -18.60 10.47 -24.50
C SER A 785 -17.85 10.02 -25.76
N LEU A 786 -16.77 9.25 -25.61
CA LEU A 786 -16.00 8.71 -26.74
C LEU A 786 -16.84 7.74 -27.59
N ASP A 787 -17.55 6.80 -26.97
CA ASP A 787 -18.41 5.85 -27.68
C ASP A 787 -19.57 6.59 -28.41
N ALA A 788 -20.09 7.69 -27.84
CA ALA A 788 -21.08 8.53 -28.50
C ALA A 788 -20.51 9.23 -29.75
N VAL A 789 -19.26 9.74 -29.68
CA VAL A 789 -18.59 10.35 -30.84
C VAL A 789 -18.35 9.32 -31.93
N THR A 790 -17.76 8.16 -31.59
CA THR A 790 -17.48 7.09 -32.55
C THR A 790 -18.74 6.59 -33.28
N SER A 791 -19.90 6.59 -32.60
CA SER A 791 -21.15 6.09 -33.16
C SER A 791 -22.03 7.14 -33.84
N ARG A 792 -21.95 8.42 -33.44
CA ARG A 792 -22.91 9.46 -33.84
C ARG A 792 -22.31 10.70 -34.50
N SER A 793 -20.99 10.89 -34.47
CA SER A 793 -20.39 12.04 -35.14
C SER A 793 -20.48 11.89 -36.67
N GLU A 794 -20.58 13.00 -37.39
CA GLU A 794 -20.50 13.01 -38.87
C GLU A 794 -19.05 13.17 -39.37
N SER A 795 -18.12 13.56 -38.50
CA SER A 795 -16.70 13.73 -38.83
C SER A 795 -15.95 12.40 -38.70
N GLU A 796 -15.37 11.92 -39.81
CA GLU A 796 -14.53 10.71 -39.79
C GLU A 796 -13.25 10.90 -38.96
N ASP A 797 -12.65 12.09 -38.99
CA ASP A 797 -11.47 12.41 -38.16
C ASP A 797 -11.81 12.40 -36.67
N ALA A 798 -13.01 12.87 -36.28
CA ALA A 798 -13.48 12.81 -34.90
C ALA A 798 -13.74 11.37 -34.45
N LYS A 799 -14.32 10.53 -35.32
CA LYS A 799 -14.55 9.10 -35.03
C LYS A 799 -13.22 8.37 -34.83
N ASP A 800 -12.27 8.58 -35.73
CA ASP A 800 -10.96 7.94 -35.67
C ASP A 800 -10.16 8.43 -34.46
N LEU A 801 -10.15 9.74 -34.17
CA LEU A 801 -9.52 10.28 -32.96
C LEU A 801 -10.15 9.71 -31.68
N ALA A 802 -11.48 9.62 -31.60
CA ALA A 802 -12.18 9.02 -30.47
C ALA A 802 -11.82 7.53 -30.30
N ALA A 803 -11.72 6.78 -31.40
CA ALA A 803 -11.32 5.37 -31.38
C ALA A 803 -9.86 5.20 -30.91
N ILE A 804 -8.95 6.06 -31.36
CA ILE A 804 -7.54 6.04 -30.94
C ILE A 804 -7.39 6.35 -29.44
N ILE A 805 -8.05 7.42 -28.96
CA ILE A 805 -8.04 7.80 -27.54
C ILE A 805 -8.58 6.64 -26.69
N THR A 806 -9.69 6.05 -27.12
CA THR A 806 -10.35 4.93 -26.45
C THR A 806 -9.43 3.72 -26.29
N GLU A 807 -8.75 3.31 -27.36
CA GLU A 807 -7.82 2.18 -27.33
C GLU A 807 -6.63 2.46 -26.41
N LEU A 808 -6.05 3.68 -26.48
CA LEU A 808 -4.90 4.06 -25.67
C LEU A 808 -5.25 4.28 -24.19
N GLN A 809 -6.46 4.72 -23.84
CA GLN A 809 -6.93 4.77 -22.45
C GLN A 809 -7.20 3.39 -21.88
N THR A 810 -7.54 2.40 -22.71
CA THR A 810 -7.85 1.04 -22.24
C THR A 810 -6.57 0.31 -21.83
N PRO A 811 -6.39 -0.04 -20.54
CA PRO A 811 -5.22 -0.79 -20.11
C PRO A 811 -5.37 -2.28 -20.49
N SER A 812 -4.32 -2.88 -21.08
CA SER A 812 -4.26 -4.32 -21.32
C SER A 812 -3.95 -5.06 -20.02
N THR A 813 -4.96 -5.23 -19.17
CA THR A 813 -4.75 -5.69 -17.79
C THR A 813 -4.68 -7.22 -17.69
N PHE A 814 -5.54 -7.96 -18.36
CA PHE A 814 -5.62 -9.41 -18.18
C PHE A 814 -4.38 -10.15 -18.70
N LEU A 815 -4.02 -9.96 -19.98
CA LEU A 815 -2.89 -10.67 -20.59
C LEU A 815 -1.56 -10.30 -19.93
N GLN A 816 -1.39 -9.03 -19.53
CA GLN A 816 -0.20 -8.57 -18.82
C GLN A 816 -0.10 -9.19 -17.44
N ASP A 817 -1.20 -9.21 -16.68
CA ASP A 817 -1.26 -9.82 -15.35
C ASP A 817 -1.00 -11.34 -15.41
N VAL A 818 -1.58 -12.02 -16.41
CA VAL A 818 -1.30 -13.43 -16.70
C VAL A 818 0.17 -13.67 -17.03
N ALA A 819 0.79 -12.83 -17.87
CA ALA A 819 2.20 -12.98 -18.24
C ALA A 819 3.15 -12.78 -17.04
N VAL A 820 2.88 -11.79 -16.19
CA VAL A 820 3.68 -11.51 -14.99
C VAL A 820 3.61 -12.66 -13.98
N HIS A 821 2.47 -13.35 -13.90
CA HIS A 821 2.24 -14.42 -12.93
C HIS A 821 2.34 -15.83 -13.52
N ALA A 822 2.73 -15.97 -14.78
CA ALA A 822 2.96 -17.26 -15.42
C ALA A 822 4.12 -17.99 -14.74
N GLN A 823 3.86 -19.20 -14.25
CA GLN A 823 4.86 -20.13 -13.78
C GLN A 823 4.97 -21.25 -14.81
N THR A 824 5.99 -21.19 -15.66
CA THR A 824 6.15 -22.08 -16.83
C THR A 824 5.02 -21.92 -17.85
N GLN A 825 4.09 -22.87 -17.96
CA GLN A 825 2.95 -22.90 -18.89
C GLN A 825 1.62 -22.94 -18.11
N ARG A 826 1.58 -22.37 -16.91
CA ARG A 826 0.43 -22.39 -16.01
C ARG A 826 0.37 -21.10 -15.20
N VAL A 827 -0.84 -20.71 -14.83
CA VAL A 827 -1.08 -19.66 -13.83
C VAL A 827 -1.86 -20.23 -12.66
N HIS A 828 -1.55 -19.74 -11.46
CA HIS A 828 -2.13 -20.18 -10.19
C HIS A 828 -2.87 -19.02 -9.52
N PRO A 829 -4.10 -18.70 -9.96
CA PRO A 829 -4.87 -17.59 -9.40
C PRO A 829 -5.07 -17.76 -7.89
N THR A 830 -4.82 -16.69 -7.14
CA THR A 830 -5.10 -16.62 -5.71
C THR A 830 -6.53 -16.12 -5.51
N TYR A 831 -7.40 -17.01 -5.02
CA TYR A 831 -8.78 -16.68 -4.65
C TYR A 831 -8.85 -16.13 -3.22
N ARG A 832 -9.59 -15.05 -3.01
CA ARG A 832 -9.85 -14.43 -1.69
C ARG A 832 -11.33 -14.14 -1.51
N ALA A 833 -11.82 -14.14 -0.27
CA ALA A 833 -13.19 -13.71 0.07
C ALA A 833 -13.13 -12.39 0.86
N ASP A 834 -12.53 -11.36 0.25
CA ASP A 834 -12.25 -10.06 0.88
C ASP A 834 -13.27 -8.97 0.55
N THR A 835 -14.27 -9.27 -0.29
CA THR A 835 -15.36 -8.33 -0.58
C THR A 835 -16.38 -8.29 0.57
N VAL A 836 -17.04 -7.15 0.75
CA VAL A 836 -18.12 -6.98 1.74
C VAL A 836 -19.28 -7.96 1.52
N THR A 837 -19.53 -8.34 0.26
CA THR A 837 -20.55 -9.34 -0.11
C THR A 837 -20.02 -10.76 -0.07
N GLY A 838 -18.76 -10.96 0.34
CA GLY A 838 -18.08 -12.25 0.41
C GLY A 838 -17.77 -12.88 -0.94
N ARG A 839 -18.27 -12.30 -2.05
CA ARG A 839 -17.93 -12.71 -3.42
C ARG A 839 -16.41 -12.83 -3.54
N TRP A 840 -15.96 -13.90 -4.18
CA TRP A 840 -14.54 -14.16 -4.27
C TRP A 840 -13.86 -13.14 -5.19
N THR A 841 -12.58 -12.87 -4.98
CA THR A 841 -11.73 -12.10 -5.90
C THR A 841 -10.60 -12.99 -6.35
N SER A 842 -10.12 -12.80 -7.58
CA SER A 842 -8.91 -13.45 -8.08
C SER A 842 -7.79 -12.43 -8.19
N THR A 843 -6.60 -12.80 -7.75
CA THR A 843 -5.38 -12.02 -7.97
C THR A 843 -4.20 -12.92 -8.27
N ARG A 844 -3.20 -12.39 -8.98
CA ARG A 844 -1.98 -13.12 -9.35
C ARG A 844 -2.20 -14.42 -10.15
N PRO A 845 -2.93 -14.41 -11.28
CA PRO A 845 -3.55 -13.27 -11.95
C PRO A 845 -5.05 -13.10 -11.61
N ASN A 846 -5.62 -11.96 -11.97
CA ASN A 846 -7.05 -11.66 -11.92
C ASN A 846 -7.76 -12.28 -13.13
N VAL A 847 -8.14 -13.56 -13.00
CA VAL A 847 -8.86 -14.29 -14.06
C VAL A 847 -10.27 -13.76 -14.31
N PHE A 848 -10.80 -12.90 -13.45
CA PHE A 848 -12.11 -12.27 -13.65
C PHE A 848 -12.06 -11.10 -14.64
N ALA A 849 -10.86 -10.62 -14.98
CA ALA A 849 -10.69 -9.60 -16.01
C ALA A 849 -10.97 -10.14 -17.44
N ALA A 850 -10.87 -11.46 -17.66
CA ALA A 850 -11.23 -12.11 -18.92
C ALA A 850 -12.76 -12.30 -19.02
N GLY A 851 -13.48 -11.20 -19.31
CA GLY A 851 -14.93 -11.18 -19.42
C GLY A 851 -15.49 -11.81 -20.72
N ARG A 852 -16.83 -11.84 -20.84
CA ARG A 852 -17.55 -12.32 -22.04
C ARG A 852 -18.33 -11.23 -22.79
N ARG A 853 -18.09 -9.95 -22.46
CA ARG A 853 -18.93 -8.81 -22.91
C ARG A 853 -18.62 -8.32 -24.32
N THR A 854 -17.40 -8.55 -24.80
CA THR A 854 -16.95 -8.15 -26.13
C THR A 854 -16.16 -9.29 -26.76
N ALA A 855 -16.08 -9.33 -28.09
CA ALA A 855 -15.27 -10.32 -28.80
C ALA A 855 -13.79 -10.28 -28.36
N ALA A 856 -13.25 -9.10 -28.05
CA ALA A 856 -11.89 -8.94 -27.53
C ALA A 856 -11.70 -9.57 -26.14
N LEU A 857 -12.63 -9.32 -25.20
CA LEU A 857 -12.56 -9.92 -23.86
C LEU A 857 -12.78 -11.44 -23.91
N LEU A 858 -13.64 -11.91 -24.82
CA LEU A 858 -13.85 -13.33 -25.05
C LEU A 858 -12.60 -13.98 -25.65
N ALA A 859 -11.96 -13.32 -26.62
CA ALA A 859 -10.71 -13.79 -27.21
C ALA A 859 -9.60 -13.88 -26.17
N ASP A 860 -9.54 -12.98 -25.19
CA ASP A 860 -8.56 -13.08 -24.09
C ASP A 860 -8.66 -14.42 -23.32
N ARG A 861 -9.82 -15.07 -23.29
CA ARG A 861 -9.97 -16.42 -22.70
C ARG A 861 -9.24 -17.52 -23.50
N ASP A 862 -8.87 -17.29 -24.76
CA ASP A 862 -8.18 -18.28 -25.63
C ASP A 862 -6.85 -18.77 -25.06
N VAL A 863 -6.18 -17.93 -24.27
CA VAL A 863 -4.86 -18.26 -23.73
C VAL A 863 -4.95 -19.30 -22.62
N LEU A 864 -6.13 -19.52 -22.04
CA LEU A 864 -6.37 -20.45 -20.95
C LEU A 864 -6.79 -21.81 -21.49
N LEU A 865 -6.01 -22.84 -21.16
CA LEU A 865 -6.08 -24.18 -21.74
C LEU A 865 -6.51 -25.24 -20.72
N ALA A 866 -7.22 -26.26 -21.20
CA ALA A 866 -7.41 -27.52 -20.51
C ALA A 866 -6.06 -28.26 -20.28
N GLU A 867 -6.06 -29.24 -19.38
CA GLU A 867 -4.95 -30.19 -19.23
C GLU A 867 -4.64 -30.92 -20.54
N SER A 868 -3.46 -31.54 -20.63
CA SER A 868 -3.14 -32.41 -21.78
C SER A 868 -4.20 -33.52 -21.87
N ASP A 869 -4.71 -33.78 -23.07
CA ASP A 869 -5.78 -34.76 -23.37
C ASP A 869 -7.15 -34.48 -22.73
N HIS A 870 -7.32 -33.30 -22.09
CA HIS A 870 -8.58 -32.84 -21.53
C HIS A 870 -9.28 -31.83 -22.46
N VAL A 871 -10.54 -31.59 -22.17
CA VAL A 871 -11.32 -30.43 -22.62
C VAL A 871 -11.83 -29.65 -21.41
N MET A 872 -12.13 -28.37 -21.61
CA MET A 872 -12.90 -27.55 -20.70
C MET A 872 -14.37 -27.90 -20.87
N ILE A 873 -15.05 -28.02 -19.73
CA ILE A 873 -16.51 -28.03 -19.63
C ILE A 873 -16.91 -26.94 -18.63
N GLY A 874 -18.13 -26.44 -18.74
CA GLY A 874 -18.63 -25.49 -17.74
C GLY A 874 -20.13 -25.51 -17.59
N VAL A 875 -20.60 -24.93 -16.48
CA VAL A 875 -22.01 -24.68 -16.21
C VAL A 875 -22.21 -23.25 -15.69
N ASP A 876 -23.30 -22.59 -16.10
CA ASP A 876 -23.70 -21.25 -15.66
C ASP A 876 -24.96 -21.34 -14.78
N LEU A 877 -24.95 -20.71 -13.61
CA LEU A 877 -26.11 -20.69 -12.70
C LEU A 877 -27.14 -19.66 -13.18
N ALA A 878 -28.16 -20.16 -13.87
CA ALA A 878 -29.15 -19.34 -14.57
C ALA A 878 -29.85 -18.32 -13.65
N GLY A 879 -29.53 -17.03 -13.83
CA GLY A 879 -30.21 -15.94 -13.13
C GLY A 879 -30.08 -16.00 -11.60
N ILE A 880 -28.99 -16.55 -11.07
CA ILE A 880 -28.81 -16.86 -9.65
C ILE A 880 -29.12 -15.68 -8.70
N ASP A 881 -28.68 -14.45 -9.04
CA ASP A 881 -28.95 -13.27 -8.23
C ASP A 881 -30.46 -12.96 -8.15
N ALA A 882 -31.18 -13.06 -9.28
CA ALA A 882 -32.62 -12.79 -9.34
C ALA A 882 -33.44 -13.86 -8.60
N ARG A 883 -33.02 -15.14 -8.73
CA ARG A 883 -33.60 -16.26 -7.97
C ARG A 883 -33.37 -16.09 -6.47
N CYS A 884 -32.19 -15.59 -6.07
CA CYS A 884 -31.91 -15.29 -4.67
C CYS A 884 -32.79 -14.15 -4.14
N VAL A 885 -32.96 -13.07 -4.92
CA VAL A 885 -33.88 -11.98 -4.57
C VAL A 885 -35.30 -12.50 -4.38
N ALA A 886 -35.80 -13.35 -5.30
CA ALA A 886 -37.13 -13.94 -5.19
C ALA A 886 -37.29 -14.82 -3.93
N GLY A 887 -36.29 -15.64 -3.63
CA GLY A 887 -36.27 -16.47 -2.42
C GLY A 887 -36.27 -15.63 -1.14
N LEU A 888 -35.51 -14.54 -1.10
CA LEU A 888 -35.40 -13.69 0.09
C LEU A 888 -36.60 -12.76 0.27
N SER A 889 -37.20 -12.26 -0.82
CA SER A 889 -38.38 -11.40 -0.74
C SER A 889 -39.64 -12.15 -0.37
N GLY A 890 -39.77 -13.42 -0.80
CA GLY A 890 -41.00 -14.18 -0.64
C GLY A 890 -42.09 -13.83 -1.66
N ASP A 891 -41.77 -12.95 -2.64
CA ASP A 891 -42.74 -12.52 -3.64
C ASP A 891 -43.00 -13.63 -4.67
N ARG A 892 -44.19 -14.22 -4.62
CA ARG A 892 -44.53 -15.39 -5.45
C ARG A 892 -44.59 -15.03 -6.94
N ALA A 893 -45.16 -13.89 -7.29
CA ALA A 893 -45.29 -13.46 -8.67
C ALA A 893 -43.90 -13.16 -9.28
N TYR A 894 -43.01 -12.55 -8.51
CA TYR A 894 -41.62 -12.36 -8.93
C TYR A 894 -40.87 -13.69 -9.04
N ALA A 895 -41.08 -14.62 -8.10
CA ALA A 895 -40.46 -15.94 -8.15
C ALA A 895 -40.88 -16.74 -9.40
N ASP A 896 -42.17 -16.76 -9.72
CA ASP A 896 -42.68 -17.46 -10.91
C ASP A 896 -42.11 -16.82 -12.20
N LEU A 897 -41.91 -15.49 -12.22
CA LEU A 897 -41.28 -14.77 -13.33
C LEU A 897 -39.81 -15.16 -13.53
N VAL A 898 -38.99 -15.14 -12.48
CA VAL A 898 -37.53 -15.38 -12.60
C VAL A 898 -37.14 -16.86 -12.68
N THR A 899 -38.07 -17.76 -12.35
CA THR A 899 -37.88 -19.21 -12.45
C THR A 899 -38.54 -19.82 -13.69
N GLY A 900 -39.32 -19.02 -14.44
CA GLY A 900 -39.95 -19.43 -15.69
C GLY A 900 -38.95 -19.73 -16.82
N ILE A 901 -39.47 -20.29 -17.92
CA ILE A 901 -38.67 -20.74 -19.08
C ILE A 901 -38.02 -19.56 -19.83
N ASP A 902 -38.70 -18.41 -19.91
CA ASP A 902 -38.15 -17.18 -20.50
C ASP A 902 -38.38 -15.96 -19.61
N PRO A 903 -37.56 -15.78 -18.55
CA PRO A 903 -37.72 -14.67 -17.62
C PRO A 903 -37.58 -13.31 -18.31
N HIS A 904 -36.67 -13.19 -19.28
CA HIS A 904 -36.41 -11.92 -19.96
C HIS A 904 -37.50 -11.55 -20.96
N GLY A 905 -38.05 -12.53 -21.70
CA GLY A 905 -39.20 -12.33 -22.56
C GLY A 905 -40.46 -12.00 -21.77
N ALA A 906 -40.70 -12.71 -20.66
CA ALA A 906 -41.81 -12.42 -19.76
C ALA A 906 -41.70 -11.02 -19.13
N MET A 907 -40.49 -10.59 -18.75
CA MET A 907 -40.26 -9.23 -18.25
C MET A 907 -40.38 -8.17 -19.34
N ALA A 908 -39.93 -8.44 -20.56
CA ALA A 908 -40.14 -7.54 -21.69
C ALA A 908 -41.63 -7.37 -21.98
N GLN A 909 -42.39 -8.47 -21.97
CA GLN A 909 -43.84 -8.45 -22.12
C GLN A 909 -44.51 -7.66 -20.98
N ALA A 910 -44.07 -7.82 -19.74
CA ALA A 910 -44.62 -7.10 -18.59
C ALA A 910 -44.27 -5.60 -18.58
N PHE A 911 -43.05 -5.22 -19.00
CA PHE A 911 -42.60 -3.83 -18.98
C PHE A 911 -43.03 -3.03 -20.20
N PHE A 912 -43.11 -3.69 -21.36
CA PHE A 912 -43.25 -3.02 -22.66
C PHE A 912 -44.40 -3.55 -23.50
N GLY A 913 -45.12 -4.58 -23.06
CA GLY A 913 -46.18 -5.21 -23.84
C GLY A 913 -45.68 -6.02 -25.06
N THR A 914 -44.36 -6.21 -25.19
CA THR A 914 -43.73 -6.97 -26.28
C THR A 914 -42.54 -7.78 -25.76
N THR A 915 -42.32 -8.96 -26.35
CA THR A 915 -41.14 -9.79 -26.10
C THR A 915 -39.87 -9.28 -26.77
N ASP A 916 -39.95 -8.31 -27.70
CA ASP A 916 -38.81 -7.90 -28.54
C ASP A 916 -37.75 -7.11 -27.78
N GLN A 917 -38.12 -6.52 -26.64
CA GLN A 917 -37.24 -5.67 -25.83
C GLN A 917 -36.52 -6.44 -24.69
N ARG A 918 -36.10 -7.68 -24.95
CA ARG A 918 -35.45 -8.57 -23.95
C ARG A 918 -34.22 -7.95 -23.31
N SER A 919 -33.35 -7.34 -24.12
CA SER A 919 -32.11 -6.71 -23.65
C SER A 919 -32.38 -5.52 -22.74
N ALA A 920 -33.37 -4.69 -23.06
CA ALA A 920 -33.80 -3.58 -22.21
C ALA A 920 -34.43 -4.09 -20.91
N ALA A 921 -35.28 -5.12 -20.97
CA ALA A 921 -35.88 -5.74 -19.79
C ALA A 921 -34.83 -6.35 -18.85
N LYS A 922 -33.79 -7.00 -19.42
CA LYS A 922 -32.64 -7.51 -18.66
C LYS A 922 -31.89 -6.39 -17.94
N ALA A 923 -31.60 -5.28 -18.62
CA ALA A 923 -30.91 -4.13 -18.02
C ALA A 923 -31.72 -3.50 -16.88
N ILE A 924 -33.03 -3.34 -17.05
CA ILE A 924 -33.95 -2.80 -16.03
C ILE A 924 -34.01 -3.72 -14.82
N THR A 925 -34.19 -5.02 -15.03
CA THR A 925 -34.27 -6.00 -13.93
C THR A 925 -32.99 -6.06 -13.13
N HIS A 926 -31.85 -6.01 -13.81
CA HIS A 926 -30.56 -5.87 -13.17
C HIS A 926 -30.50 -4.56 -12.38
N GLY A 927 -30.88 -3.42 -12.97
CA GLY A 927 -30.95 -2.14 -12.26
C GLY A 927 -31.79 -2.20 -10.97
N ILE A 928 -32.95 -2.85 -11.03
CA ILE A 928 -33.88 -3.02 -9.89
C ILE A 928 -33.26 -3.90 -8.79
N ASN A 929 -32.73 -5.07 -9.15
CA ASN A 929 -32.14 -6.01 -8.19
C ASN A 929 -30.89 -5.44 -7.51
N TYR A 930 -30.19 -4.52 -8.19
CA TYR A 930 -28.97 -3.87 -7.71
C TYR A 930 -29.18 -2.44 -7.20
N GLY A 931 -30.42 -2.01 -7.00
CA GLY A 931 -30.73 -0.71 -6.37
C GLY A 931 -30.26 0.51 -7.17
N ARG A 932 -30.11 0.41 -8.49
CA ARG A 932 -29.78 1.55 -9.36
C ARG A 932 -30.94 2.53 -9.43
N GLY A 933 -30.63 3.82 -9.42
CA GLY A 933 -31.61 4.90 -9.57
C GLY A 933 -32.22 4.94 -10.97
N ALA A 934 -33.42 5.53 -11.07
CA ALA A 934 -34.17 5.65 -12.33
C ALA A 934 -33.36 6.35 -13.44
N GLN A 935 -32.58 7.36 -13.08
CA GLN A 935 -31.69 8.09 -13.99
C GLN A 935 -30.65 7.19 -14.65
N SER A 936 -29.97 6.34 -13.86
CA SER A 936 -28.97 5.40 -14.39
C SER A 936 -29.59 4.34 -15.30
N ILE A 937 -30.81 3.91 -15.02
CA ILE A 937 -31.55 2.96 -15.87
C ILE A 937 -32.00 3.61 -17.17
N ALA A 938 -32.43 4.88 -17.12
CA ALA A 938 -32.81 5.66 -18.30
C ALA A 938 -31.63 5.81 -19.28
N GLU A 939 -30.46 6.19 -18.77
CA GLU A 939 -29.22 6.30 -19.55
C GLU A 939 -28.83 4.98 -20.24
N GLN A 940 -28.94 3.85 -19.53
CA GLN A 940 -28.58 2.54 -20.07
C GLN A 940 -29.57 1.98 -21.09
N THR A 941 -30.84 2.37 -20.99
CA THR A 941 -31.91 1.86 -21.85
C THR A 941 -32.27 2.81 -22.99
N GLY A 942 -31.74 4.05 -22.96
CA GLY A 942 -32.07 5.10 -23.92
C GLY A 942 -33.52 5.60 -23.80
N LYS A 943 -34.20 5.28 -22.70
CA LYS A 943 -35.60 5.69 -22.44
C LYS A 943 -35.64 6.96 -21.61
N SER A 944 -36.75 7.68 -21.64
CA SER A 944 -36.90 8.88 -20.83
C SER A 944 -36.97 8.55 -19.33
N LEU A 945 -36.52 9.47 -18.49
CA LEU A 945 -36.59 9.33 -17.04
C LEU A 945 -38.04 9.08 -16.57
N ALA A 946 -39.00 9.80 -17.15
CA ALA A 946 -40.42 9.68 -16.81
C ALA A 946 -40.98 8.28 -17.12
N GLU A 947 -40.59 7.68 -18.25
CA GLU A 947 -40.97 6.31 -18.61
C GLU A 947 -40.39 5.29 -17.63
N ILE A 948 -39.11 5.44 -17.26
CA ILE A 948 -38.47 4.54 -16.29
C ILE A 948 -39.09 4.69 -14.89
N GLU A 949 -39.39 5.90 -14.44
CA GLU A 949 -40.07 6.11 -13.16
C GLU A 949 -41.49 5.51 -13.14
N ALA A 950 -42.24 5.64 -14.23
CA ALA A 950 -43.55 5.02 -14.37
C ALA A 950 -43.46 3.49 -14.33
N LEU A 951 -42.46 2.92 -15.02
CA LEU A 951 -42.17 1.49 -15.02
C LEU A 951 -41.78 1.00 -13.62
N LEU A 952 -40.90 1.72 -12.91
CA LEU A 952 -40.51 1.38 -11.53
C LEU A 952 -41.68 1.46 -10.55
N ARG A 953 -42.60 2.41 -10.73
CA ARG A 953 -43.85 2.45 -9.94
C ARG A 953 -44.73 1.24 -10.23
N GLY A 954 -44.96 0.91 -11.50
CA GLY A 954 -45.72 -0.28 -11.89
C GLY A 954 -45.09 -1.58 -11.37
N TYR A 955 -43.76 -1.67 -11.41
CA TYR A 955 -43.00 -2.79 -10.87
C TYR A 955 -43.24 -3.00 -9.37
N ARG A 956 -43.21 -1.91 -8.57
CA ARG A 956 -43.49 -1.99 -7.12
C ARG A 956 -44.91 -2.42 -6.80
N VAL A 957 -45.87 -2.08 -7.67
CA VAL A 957 -47.27 -2.51 -7.53
C VAL A 957 -47.44 -3.98 -7.90
N ALA A 958 -46.74 -4.45 -8.94
CA ALA A 958 -46.80 -5.83 -9.39
C ALA A 958 -46.11 -6.81 -8.43
N TYR A 959 -45.07 -6.36 -7.71
CA TYR A 959 -44.26 -7.16 -6.80
C TYR A 959 -44.17 -6.51 -5.41
N PRO A 960 -45.27 -6.49 -4.64
CA PRO A 960 -45.37 -5.75 -3.38
C PRO A 960 -44.47 -6.33 -2.28
N ASP A 961 -44.31 -7.65 -2.19
CA ASP A 961 -43.48 -8.29 -1.16
C ASP A 961 -41.99 -8.04 -1.43
N LEU A 962 -41.60 -7.98 -2.70
CA LEU A 962 -40.27 -7.54 -3.12
C LEU A 962 -40.00 -6.09 -2.73
N ALA A 963 -40.93 -5.18 -3.02
CA ALA A 963 -40.80 -3.77 -2.64
C ALA A 963 -40.72 -3.60 -1.11
N GLN A 964 -41.51 -4.38 -0.36
CA GLN A 964 -41.49 -4.40 1.09
C GLN A 964 -40.14 -4.91 1.63
N TRP A 965 -39.63 -6.02 1.09
CA TRP A 965 -38.33 -6.57 1.47
C TRP A 965 -37.19 -5.57 1.24
N GLN A 966 -37.16 -4.89 0.08
CA GLN A 966 -36.17 -3.84 -0.20
C GLN A 966 -36.28 -2.68 0.79
N GLY A 967 -37.51 -2.24 1.12
CA GLY A 967 -37.75 -1.21 2.12
C GLY A 967 -37.23 -1.60 3.50
N ASN A 968 -37.54 -2.82 3.94
CA ASN A 968 -37.11 -3.36 5.23
C ASN A 968 -35.58 -3.43 5.34
N LEU A 969 -34.88 -3.86 4.28
CA LEU A 969 -33.41 -3.87 4.27
C LEU A 969 -32.80 -2.48 4.37
N ARG A 970 -33.39 -1.47 3.69
CA ARG A 970 -32.94 -0.08 3.79
C ARG A 970 -33.10 0.47 5.20
N THR A 971 -34.24 0.20 5.84
CA THR A 971 -34.47 0.59 7.24
C THR A 971 -33.53 -0.14 8.20
N ALA A 972 -33.33 -1.44 8.01
CA ALA A 972 -32.44 -2.24 8.86
C ALA A 972 -30.94 -1.88 8.70
N ALA A 973 -30.56 -1.25 7.59
CA ALA A 973 -29.17 -0.89 7.29
C ALA A 973 -28.61 0.21 8.21
N VAL A 974 -29.47 0.94 8.95
CA VAL A 974 -29.05 1.91 9.98
C VAL A 974 -28.13 1.26 11.02
N GLY A 975 -28.32 -0.03 11.31
CA GLY A 975 -27.44 -0.79 12.21
C GLY A 975 -26.06 -1.13 11.64
N GLY A 976 -25.72 -0.68 10.43
CA GLY A 976 -24.43 -0.91 9.77
C GLY A 976 -24.18 -2.34 9.29
N ARG A 977 -25.10 -3.28 9.56
CA ARG A 977 -24.95 -4.70 9.24
C ARG A 977 -26.31 -5.36 9.01
N LEU A 978 -26.42 -6.14 7.94
CA LEU A 978 -27.64 -6.86 7.54
C LEU A 978 -27.43 -8.37 7.51
N ALA A 979 -28.42 -9.13 7.95
CA ALA A 979 -28.46 -10.58 7.76
C ALA A 979 -28.83 -10.90 6.30
N THR A 980 -28.22 -11.93 5.72
CA THR A 980 -28.45 -12.29 4.31
C THR A 980 -29.58 -13.28 4.10
N GLY A 981 -30.13 -13.85 5.18
CA GLY A 981 -31.07 -14.98 5.13
C GLY A 981 -30.37 -16.35 5.17
N THR A 982 -29.18 -16.47 4.61
CA THR A 982 -28.39 -17.71 4.50
C THR A 982 -27.42 -17.96 5.67
N GLY A 983 -27.71 -17.39 6.85
CA GLY A 983 -26.89 -17.54 8.06
C GLY A 983 -25.62 -16.69 8.15
N ARG A 984 -25.38 -15.76 7.21
CA ARG A 984 -24.26 -14.78 7.25
C ARG A 984 -24.76 -13.34 7.35
N TYR A 985 -23.82 -12.41 7.46
CA TYR A 985 -24.09 -10.98 7.49
C TYR A 985 -23.22 -10.22 6.50
N VAL A 986 -23.70 -9.06 6.06
CA VAL A 986 -22.97 -8.09 5.24
C VAL A 986 -22.95 -6.73 5.94
N VAL A 987 -21.85 -6.00 5.80
CA VAL A 987 -21.73 -4.62 6.30
C VAL A 987 -22.33 -3.69 5.26
N VAL A 988 -23.10 -2.70 5.71
CA VAL A 988 -23.72 -1.68 4.84
C VAL A 988 -23.42 -0.31 5.43
N ASP A 989 -22.98 0.62 4.60
CA ASP A 989 -22.88 2.02 4.99
C ASP A 989 -24.31 2.60 5.08
N PRO A 990 -24.75 3.09 6.26
CA PRO A 990 -26.07 3.68 6.41
C PRO A 990 -26.35 4.81 5.42
N ALA A 991 -25.34 5.63 5.09
CA ALA A 991 -25.50 6.76 4.16
C ALA A 991 -25.76 6.31 2.72
N ALA A 992 -25.25 5.13 2.35
CA ALA A 992 -25.45 4.51 1.04
C ALA A 992 -26.49 3.36 1.06
N ALA A 993 -27.25 3.20 2.14
CA ALA A 993 -28.14 2.06 2.34
C ALA A 993 -29.20 1.91 1.25
N TYR A 994 -29.72 3.03 0.73
CA TYR A 994 -30.79 3.03 -0.27
C TYR A 994 -30.44 2.23 -1.53
N THR A 995 -29.19 2.36 -2.00
CA THR A 995 -28.68 1.72 -3.21
C THR A 995 -27.95 0.41 -2.89
N THR A 996 -27.22 0.35 -1.77
CA THR A 996 -26.29 -0.77 -1.49
C THR A 996 -26.88 -1.92 -0.68
N ALA A 997 -27.91 -1.69 0.16
CA ALA A 997 -28.44 -2.72 1.06
C ALA A 997 -29.04 -3.93 0.33
N PRO A 998 -30.01 -3.77 -0.60
CA PRO A 998 -30.61 -4.92 -1.30
C PRO A 998 -29.59 -5.66 -2.16
N ALA A 999 -28.71 -4.92 -2.84
CA ALA A 999 -27.67 -5.45 -3.69
C ALA A 999 -26.69 -6.34 -2.92
N ARG A 1000 -26.19 -5.87 -1.76
CA ARG A 1000 -25.21 -6.60 -0.96
C ARG A 1000 -25.78 -7.88 -0.38
N VAL A 1001 -27.02 -7.85 0.09
CA VAL A 1001 -27.72 -9.02 0.63
C VAL A 1001 -27.95 -10.07 -0.45
N ALA A 1002 -28.46 -9.66 -1.62
CA ALA A 1002 -28.71 -10.56 -2.74
C ALA A 1002 -27.43 -11.24 -3.24
N GLN A 1003 -26.35 -10.46 -3.48
CA GLN A 1003 -25.06 -11.01 -3.94
C GLN A 1003 -24.43 -11.98 -2.95
N ALA A 1004 -24.60 -11.72 -1.65
CA ALA A 1004 -24.09 -12.58 -0.61
C ALA A 1004 -24.84 -13.92 -0.54
N ALA A 1005 -26.16 -13.88 -0.68
CA ALA A 1005 -26.97 -15.10 -0.76
C ALA A 1005 -26.65 -15.92 -2.01
N ALA A 1006 -26.49 -15.27 -3.17
CA ALA A 1006 -26.11 -15.92 -4.42
C ALA A 1006 -24.79 -16.70 -4.31
N LEU A 1007 -23.78 -16.11 -3.65
CA LEU A 1007 -22.54 -16.82 -3.36
C LEU A 1007 -22.77 -18.05 -2.48
N ASP A 1008 -23.53 -17.92 -1.41
CA ASP A 1008 -23.75 -19.01 -0.46
C ASP A 1008 -24.48 -20.19 -1.13
N VAL A 1009 -25.42 -19.89 -2.03
CA VAL A 1009 -26.11 -20.87 -2.87
C VAL A 1009 -25.11 -21.53 -3.84
N ALA A 1010 -24.29 -20.74 -4.55
CA ALA A 1010 -23.29 -21.29 -5.48
C ALA A 1010 -22.24 -22.16 -4.79
N VAL A 1011 -21.74 -21.74 -3.63
CA VAL A 1011 -20.79 -22.52 -2.80
C VAL A 1011 -21.41 -23.84 -2.36
N THR A 1012 -22.71 -23.90 -2.11
CA THR A 1012 -23.39 -25.17 -1.80
C THR A 1012 -23.25 -26.17 -2.94
N GLY A 1013 -23.40 -25.73 -4.19
CA GLY A 1013 -23.12 -26.56 -5.37
C GLY A 1013 -21.65 -27.00 -5.44
N LEU A 1014 -20.70 -26.09 -5.19
CA LEU A 1014 -19.26 -26.42 -5.18
C LEU A 1014 -18.90 -27.46 -4.11
N LEU A 1015 -19.56 -27.44 -2.95
CA LEU A 1015 -19.35 -28.45 -1.90
C LEU A 1015 -19.95 -29.81 -2.26
N ARG A 1016 -21.02 -29.84 -3.08
CA ARG A 1016 -21.51 -31.10 -3.66
C ARG A 1016 -20.52 -31.66 -4.69
N LEU A 1017 -19.89 -30.80 -5.50
CA LEU A 1017 -18.77 -31.21 -6.37
C LEU A 1017 -17.59 -31.77 -5.55
N GLU A 1018 -17.30 -31.17 -4.39
CA GLU A 1018 -16.30 -31.72 -3.46
C GLU A 1018 -16.66 -33.12 -2.96
N GLN A 1019 -17.89 -33.31 -2.52
CA GLN A 1019 -18.37 -34.62 -2.04
C GLN A 1019 -18.38 -35.69 -3.13
N ALA A 1020 -18.65 -35.29 -4.39
CA ALA A 1020 -18.55 -36.15 -5.55
C ALA A 1020 -17.09 -36.41 -5.99
N GLY A 1021 -16.11 -35.78 -5.33
CA GLY A 1021 -14.70 -35.91 -5.67
C GLY A 1021 -14.40 -35.36 -7.06
N LEU A 1022 -14.90 -34.17 -7.40
CA LEU A 1022 -14.67 -33.48 -8.68
C LEU A 1022 -13.79 -32.23 -8.54
N LEU A 1023 -13.33 -31.89 -7.32
CA LEU A 1023 -12.47 -30.70 -7.12
C LEU A 1023 -11.14 -30.78 -7.86
N GLN A 1024 -10.60 -31.99 -8.12
CA GLN A 1024 -9.38 -32.16 -8.92
C GLN A 1024 -9.53 -31.68 -10.36
N ASN A 1025 -10.77 -31.63 -10.88
CA ASN A 1025 -11.09 -31.14 -12.21
C ASN A 1025 -11.46 -29.65 -12.22
N LEU A 1026 -11.83 -29.08 -11.07
CA LEU A 1026 -12.18 -27.66 -10.96
C LEU A 1026 -10.99 -26.75 -11.27
N ARG A 1027 -11.20 -25.76 -12.15
CA ARG A 1027 -10.18 -24.80 -12.57
C ARG A 1027 -10.56 -23.38 -12.20
N LEU A 1028 -11.79 -22.97 -12.53
CA LEU A 1028 -12.25 -21.60 -12.29
C LEU A 1028 -13.67 -21.61 -11.70
N PHE A 1029 -13.92 -20.64 -10.83
CA PHE A 1029 -15.26 -20.25 -10.41
C PHE A 1029 -15.39 -18.73 -10.51
N LEU A 1030 -16.35 -18.26 -11.31
CA LEU A 1030 -16.60 -16.85 -11.60
C LEU A 1030 -17.99 -16.41 -11.13
N HIS A 1031 -18.28 -16.57 -9.84
CA HIS A 1031 -19.56 -16.22 -9.19
C HIS A 1031 -20.78 -17.03 -9.65
N ASP A 1032 -21.10 -17.04 -10.94
CA ASP A 1032 -22.20 -17.77 -11.56
C ASP A 1032 -21.71 -18.90 -12.48
N GLU A 1033 -20.48 -18.83 -12.98
CA GLU A 1033 -19.88 -19.85 -13.86
C GLU A 1033 -18.89 -20.78 -13.11
N VAL A 1034 -18.99 -22.09 -13.36
CA VAL A 1034 -18.02 -23.10 -12.91
C VAL A 1034 -17.34 -23.73 -14.12
N VAL A 1035 -16.01 -23.79 -14.14
CA VAL A 1035 -15.22 -24.33 -15.25
C VAL A 1035 -14.32 -25.46 -14.75
N LEU A 1036 -14.40 -26.61 -15.42
CA LEU A 1036 -13.61 -27.80 -15.11
C LEU A 1036 -12.80 -28.25 -16.33
N SER A 1037 -11.62 -28.81 -16.08
CA SER A 1037 -10.85 -29.53 -17.09
C SER A 1037 -10.96 -31.04 -16.88
N VAL A 1038 -11.54 -31.73 -17.86
CA VAL A 1038 -11.89 -33.15 -17.77
C VAL A 1038 -11.41 -33.94 -18.99
N PRO A 1039 -11.16 -35.26 -18.87
CA PRO A 1039 -10.82 -36.10 -20.02
C PRO A 1039 -11.86 -35.98 -21.13
N ARG A 1040 -11.41 -35.83 -22.38
CA ARG A 1040 -12.31 -35.60 -23.54
C ARG A 1040 -13.42 -36.64 -23.66
N VAL A 1041 -13.11 -37.90 -23.38
CA VAL A 1041 -14.05 -39.03 -23.51
C VAL A 1041 -15.17 -38.97 -22.46
N GLU A 1042 -14.84 -38.50 -21.25
CA GLU A 1042 -15.77 -38.42 -20.12
C GLU A 1042 -16.52 -37.08 -20.05
N ALA A 1043 -16.20 -36.14 -20.95
CA ALA A 1043 -16.71 -34.77 -20.89
C ALA A 1043 -18.25 -34.67 -20.91
N PRO A 1044 -19.01 -35.41 -21.74
CA PRO A 1044 -20.48 -35.35 -21.72
C PRO A 1044 -21.09 -35.82 -20.39
N ASP A 1045 -20.58 -36.93 -19.86
CA ASP A 1045 -21.08 -37.53 -18.62
C ASP A 1045 -20.75 -36.64 -17.41
N LEU A 1046 -19.52 -36.13 -17.34
CA LEU A 1046 -19.08 -35.22 -16.29
C LEU A 1046 -19.79 -33.86 -16.37
N LEU A 1047 -20.09 -33.35 -17.56
CA LEU A 1047 -20.87 -32.12 -17.73
C LEU A 1047 -22.30 -32.30 -17.20
N ALA A 1048 -22.97 -33.41 -17.54
CA ALA A 1048 -24.29 -33.73 -17.00
C ALA A 1048 -24.26 -33.90 -15.48
N GLN A 1049 -23.23 -34.57 -14.95
CA GLN A 1049 -23.06 -34.76 -13.51
C GLN A 1049 -22.83 -33.43 -12.78
N VAL A 1050 -21.96 -32.56 -13.31
CA VAL A 1050 -21.70 -31.23 -12.75
C VAL A 1050 -22.97 -30.38 -12.77
N ALA A 1051 -23.72 -30.38 -13.87
CA ALA A 1051 -25.00 -29.67 -13.97
C ALA A 1051 -26.01 -30.16 -12.92
N ALA A 1052 -26.10 -31.47 -12.71
CA ALA A 1052 -26.97 -32.05 -11.68
C ALA A 1052 -26.54 -31.68 -10.26
N LEU A 1053 -25.24 -31.72 -9.95
CA LEU A 1053 -24.70 -31.37 -8.63
C LEU A 1053 -24.79 -29.87 -8.33
N MET A 1054 -24.75 -29.02 -9.34
CA MET A 1054 -24.94 -27.58 -9.21
C MET A 1054 -26.42 -27.17 -9.19
N SER A 1055 -27.34 -28.07 -9.59
CA SER A 1055 -28.78 -27.85 -9.59
C SER A 1055 -29.45 -28.45 -8.33
N PHE A 1056 -30.34 -27.69 -7.69
CA PHE A 1056 -31.10 -28.14 -6.51
C PHE A 1056 -32.27 -27.23 -6.21
N ARG A 1057 -33.14 -27.61 -5.28
CA ARG A 1057 -34.23 -26.75 -4.80
C ARG A 1057 -33.80 -26.07 -3.50
N TRP A 1058 -33.66 -24.75 -3.51
CA TRP A 1058 -33.37 -23.99 -2.29
C TRP A 1058 -34.67 -23.64 -1.57
N ARG A 1059 -34.84 -24.14 -0.34
CA ARG A 1059 -35.88 -23.68 0.56
C ARG A 1059 -35.37 -22.39 1.23
N SER A 1060 -35.97 -21.27 0.87
CA SER A 1060 -35.51 -19.95 1.31
C SER A 1060 -36.11 -19.54 2.66
N PRO A 1061 -35.60 -18.47 3.30
CA PRO A 1061 -36.11 -17.98 4.58
C PRO A 1061 -37.57 -17.52 4.56
N SER A 1062 -38.07 -17.15 3.38
CA SER A 1062 -39.49 -16.79 3.20
C SER A 1062 -40.42 -18.00 3.12
N GLY A 1063 -39.87 -19.22 3.10
CA GLY A 1063 -40.61 -20.47 2.92
C GLY A 1063 -40.88 -20.84 1.47
N LEU A 1064 -40.50 -19.99 0.50
CA LEU A 1064 -40.55 -20.34 -0.91
C LEU A 1064 -39.47 -21.36 -1.26
N VAL A 1065 -39.81 -22.28 -2.16
CA VAL A 1065 -38.86 -23.24 -2.73
C VAL A 1065 -38.46 -22.74 -4.11
N ILE A 1066 -37.23 -22.25 -4.23
CA ILE A 1066 -36.67 -21.69 -5.46
C ILE A 1066 -35.79 -22.75 -6.14
N PRO A 1067 -36.10 -23.16 -7.39
CA PRO A 1067 -35.21 -24.03 -8.14
C PRO A 1067 -33.93 -23.26 -8.52
N ILE A 1068 -32.78 -23.81 -8.17
CA ILE A 1068 -31.46 -23.38 -8.62
C ILE A 1068 -31.07 -24.30 -9.77
N THR A 1069 -30.84 -23.72 -10.94
CA THR A 1069 -30.58 -24.46 -12.18
C THR A 1069 -29.23 -24.07 -12.74
N ALA A 1070 -28.40 -25.07 -13.03
CA ALA A 1070 -27.13 -24.91 -13.71
C ALA A 1070 -27.29 -25.31 -15.18
N GLU A 1071 -27.09 -24.37 -16.08
CA GLU A 1071 -27.17 -24.57 -17.52
C GLU A 1071 -25.80 -25.02 -18.04
N PRO A 1072 -25.69 -26.22 -18.63
CA PRO A 1072 -24.43 -26.66 -19.23
C PRO A 1072 -24.11 -25.86 -20.49
N HIS A 1073 -22.84 -25.52 -20.67
CA HIS A 1073 -22.38 -24.99 -21.95
C HIS A 1073 -22.55 -26.04 -23.06
N GLU A 1074 -23.04 -25.63 -24.22
CA GLU A 1074 -23.30 -26.52 -25.36
C GLU A 1074 -22.02 -27.16 -25.93
N HIS A 1075 -20.88 -26.50 -25.72
CA HIS A 1075 -19.60 -26.89 -26.31
C HIS A 1075 -18.56 -27.19 -25.23
N ALA A 1076 -17.72 -28.17 -25.51
CA ALA A 1076 -16.53 -28.49 -24.74
C ALA A 1076 -15.30 -28.30 -25.64
N GLY A 1077 -14.31 -27.56 -25.16
CA GLY A 1077 -13.19 -27.09 -25.98
C GLY A 1077 -11.85 -27.21 -25.29
N ARG A 1078 -10.74 -27.17 -26.05
CA ARG A 1078 -9.40 -27.14 -25.44
C ARG A 1078 -9.14 -25.79 -24.76
N ARG A 1079 -9.75 -24.71 -25.27
CA ARG A 1079 -9.69 -23.36 -24.71
C ARG A 1079 -10.95 -23.04 -23.94
N TRP A 1080 -10.84 -22.11 -23.01
CA TRP A 1080 -12.01 -21.66 -22.26
C TRP A 1080 -12.99 -20.83 -23.12
N SER A 1081 -12.49 -20.08 -24.10
CA SER A 1081 -13.31 -19.34 -25.08
C SER A 1081 -14.21 -20.24 -25.94
N GLU A 1082 -13.75 -21.46 -26.24
CA GLU A 1082 -14.49 -22.44 -27.06
C GLU A 1082 -15.79 -22.93 -26.39
N LEU A 1083 -16.01 -22.65 -25.09
CA LEU A 1083 -17.32 -22.87 -24.43
C LEU A 1083 -18.43 -21.93 -24.94
N TYR A 1084 -18.06 -20.90 -25.71
CA TYR A 1084 -18.94 -19.80 -26.12
C TYR A 1084 -19.07 -19.66 -27.64
N THR A 1085 -18.29 -20.41 -28.42
CA THR A 1085 -18.28 -20.33 -29.88
C THR A 1085 -19.42 -21.16 -30.46
N VAL A 1086 -20.33 -20.52 -31.21
CA VAL A 1086 -21.39 -21.20 -31.97
C VAL A 1086 -20.74 -22.03 -33.10
N ALA A 1087 -21.23 -23.23 -33.35
CA ALA A 1087 -20.76 -24.08 -34.46
C ALA A 1087 -20.86 -23.35 -35.81
N GLY A 1088 -19.74 -22.80 -36.29
CA GLY A 1088 -19.68 -22.06 -37.57
C GLY A 1088 -18.35 -21.36 -37.88
N ASP A 1089 -17.59 -20.91 -36.88
CA ASP A 1089 -16.44 -20.01 -37.11
C ASP A 1089 -15.04 -20.64 -36.91
N SER A 1090 -14.94 -21.98 -36.78
CA SER A 1090 -13.63 -22.63 -36.53
C SER A 1090 -12.84 -23.02 -37.79
N ASP A 1091 -13.31 -22.67 -38.99
CA ASP A 1091 -12.57 -22.83 -40.25
C ASP A 1091 -12.37 -21.46 -40.93
N SER A 1092 -11.39 -20.69 -40.46
CA SER A 1092 -10.76 -19.61 -41.24
C SER A 1092 -9.33 -19.34 -40.79
#